data_AF-A0A2L0ERA9-F1
#
_entry.id   AF-A0A2L0ERA9-F1
#
_cell.length_a   1.000
_cell.length_b   1.000
_cell.length_c   1.000
_cell.angle_alpha   90.00
_cell.angle_beta   90.00
_cell.angle_gamma   90.00
#
_symmetry.space_group_name_H-M   'P 1'
#
loop_
_entity.id
_entity.type
_entity.pdbx_description
1 polymer ?
#
loop_
_entity_poly.entity_id
_entity_poly.type
_entity_poly.pdbx_seq_one_letter_code
_entity_poly.pdbx_strand_id
1 'polypeptide(L)'
;MSRGRGAATRGAPQRAAAAGDPPRPRRRPWDFGYAPVPTAAGDDDGGPLDLVVAARDPVAPGAVAAALAARWPDTAVEPVLYRTPIFWLRVRSPAPGRRAEVAAALAAAAIPVRYVASALRPSAAVAPRFDAAAGATARPDGAWTARPPSEESEEEEPETPGRWFLRAEGGGIGVDRRRSGGGAGTRLAVIDDDAWAADDLGLDREVLVMLEHPPRSQAHGAFMVAWAAGCRRPGGFRGVAPDASPRLYLIPKPGSCVLALPVALVQAVSDGADVVVCAAYVEGSTTPMLDDAIEFAVRLGRRGRGCPVVFPTGREASSPPESLHASFSLGFGEPASDPRVFCVGPSGRDGGWFLWRDRRGRSRPFANRGPAVRWLAPGDDLACPIPPAPGADPAAERLCHAESSGASALAAGALLLVLARNPALRLSELDALVTRTLTPVPPAAPASAAPVADPWDLLPDARDRDGHSAKHGYGRIDAGRACLAAGDPIALALVLIGEDGAARAFRGARRLYSRRLARWAVRALLADPGLCHGACALARHARLVAGDARRRRAHGPGTVLRQLSILARGFAASRHAPPPSPRVRDELTALLDRLVRSAIDPATRDAVESRFGDLADMVFANAANTAHTDTDADVAADTSAAHRARPGGARRTRPVGPRVA
;
A
#
# COMPACT_ATOMS: atom_id res chain seq x y z
N MET A 1 17.82 -65.06 -5.33
CA MET A 1 18.05 -65.65 -3.99
C MET A 1 19.29 -65.01 -3.37
N SER A 2 19.20 -64.61 -2.09
CA SER A 2 20.28 -64.34 -1.11
C SER A 2 21.39 -63.33 -1.48
N ARG A 3 21.29 -62.05 -1.08
CA ARG A 3 21.79 -61.43 0.18
C ARG A 3 23.33 -61.34 0.32
N GLY A 4 23.82 -60.10 0.45
CA GLY A 4 25.12 -59.76 1.05
C GLY A 4 25.22 -58.25 1.30
N ARG A 5 25.16 -57.83 2.58
CA ARG A 5 25.21 -56.45 3.07
C ARG A 5 26.65 -55.92 3.10
N GLY A 6 26.85 -54.63 2.80
CA GLY A 6 28.07 -53.89 3.12
C GLY A 6 27.74 -52.43 3.42
N ALA A 7 27.69 -52.09 4.72
CA ALA A 7 27.50 -50.72 5.20
C ALA A 7 28.81 -49.95 5.09
N ALA A 8 28.80 -48.80 4.40
CA ALA A 8 29.92 -47.86 4.36
C ALA A 8 29.51 -46.56 5.07
N THR A 9 29.87 -46.47 6.34
CA THR A 9 29.90 -45.24 7.14
C THR A 9 30.94 -44.29 6.56
N ARG A 10 30.51 -43.29 5.78
CA ARG A 10 31.37 -42.15 5.43
C ARG A 10 31.34 -41.15 6.59
N GLY A 11 32.42 -41.13 7.36
CA GLY A 11 32.66 -40.14 8.41
C GLY A 11 32.65 -38.73 7.83
N ALA A 12 31.85 -37.85 8.43
CA ALA A 12 31.93 -36.42 8.19
C ALA A 12 33.27 -35.90 8.75
N PRO A 13 34.03 -35.09 7.99
CA PRO A 13 35.26 -34.51 8.52
C PRO A 13 34.90 -33.50 9.63
N GLN A 14 35.38 -33.77 10.84
CA GLN A 14 35.49 -32.78 11.91
C GLN A 14 36.32 -31.61 11.39
N ARG A 15 35.66 -30.48 11.10
CA ARG A 15 36.37 -29.21 10.91
C ARG A 15 36.93 -28.79 12.26
N ALA A 16 38.25 -28.80 12.34
CA ALA A 16 39.01 -28.15 13.39
C ALA A 16 38.52 -26.71 13.57
N ALA A 17 38.28 -26.32 14.82
CA ALA A 17 38.01 -24.94 15.21
C ALA A 17 39.26 -24.11 14.86
N ALA A 18 39.23 -23.47 13.70
CA ALA A 18 40.26 -22.53 13.30
C ALA A 18 40.10 -21.24 14.11
N ALA A 19 41.24 -20.78 14.61
CA ALA A 19 41.46 -19.60 15.40
C ALA A 19 40.78 -18.34 14.85
N GLY A 20 40.28 -17.53 15.80
CA GLY A 20 39.93 -16.10 15.70
C GLY A 20 39.75 -15.52 14.30
N ASP A 21 38.49 -15.40 13.87
CA ASP A 21 38.11 -14.50 12.79
C ASP A 21 38.72 -13.11 13.06
N PRO A 22 39.40 -12.49 12.09
CA PRO A 22 39.87 -11.12 12.23
C PRO A 22 38.70 -10.21 12.59
N PRO A 23 38.90 -9.15 13.40
CA PRO A 23 37.84 -8.20 13.72
C PRO A 23 37.28 -7.66 12.41
N ARG A 24 36.01 -8.01 12.13
CA ARG A 24 35.34 -7.62 10.90
C ARG A 24 35.45 -6.10 10.75
N PRO A 25 35.80 -5.58 9.56
CA PRO A 25 35.83 -4.14 9.34
C PRO A 25 34.48 -3.56 9.80
N ARG A 26 34.53 -2.47 10.58
CA ARG A 26 33.34 -1.75 11.03
C ARG A 26 32.50 -1.42 9.80
N ARG A 27 31.45 -2.21 9.58
CA ARG A 27 30.51 -1.98 8.48
C ARG A 27 29.84 -0.64 8.70
N ARG A 28 29.56 0.04 7.58
CA ARG A 28 28.73 1.23 7.63
C ARG A 28 27.33 0.81 8.11
N PRO A 29 26.67 1.57 8.99
CA PRO A 29 25.35 1.22 9.52
C PRO A 29 24.27 0.97 8.45
N TRP A 30 24.47 1.48 7.24
CA TRP A 30 23.57 1.33 6.10
C TRP A 30 23.93 0.17 5.15
N ASP A 31 25.04 -0.54 5.37
CA ASP A 31 25.43 -1.68 4.54
C ASP A 31 24.89 -3.00 5.11
N PHE A 32 23.82 -3.49 4.49
CA PHE A 32 23.13 -4.74 4.84
C PHE A 32 23.47 -5.91 3.91
N GLY A 33 24.58 -5.83 3.17
CA GLY A 33 24.92 -6.84 2.16
C GLY A 33 23.92 -6.82 1.01
N TYR A 34 23.60 -5.63 0.50
CA TYR A 34 22.71 -5.43 -0.64
C TYR A 34 23.20 -6.28 -1.83
N ALA A 35 22.42 -7.29 -2.18
CA ALA A 35 22.73 -8.27 -3.22
C ALA A 35 21.42 -8.58 -3.96
N PRO A 36 21.00 -7.73 -4.90
CA PRO A 36 19.80 -7.98 -5.68
C PRO A 36 20.01 -9.21 -6.57
N VAL A 37 18.96 -10.00 -6.79
CA VAL A 37 19.06 -11.14 -7.69
C VAL A 37 19.28 -10.64 -9.11
N PRO A 38 20.28 -11.20 -9.84
CA PRO A 38 20.47 -10.88 -11.24
C PRO A 38 19.21 -11.22 -12.02
N THR A 39 18.53 -10.20 -12.53
CA THR A 39 17.36 -10.39 -13.39
C THR A 39 17.81 -11.01 -14.71
N ALA A 40 17.15 -12.06 -15.16
CA ALA A 40 17.33 -12.63 -16.49
C ALA A 40 16.67 -11.71 -17.55
N ALA A 41 17.18 -10.48 -17.70
CA ALA A 41 16.91 -9.68 -18.88
C ALA A 41 17.43 -10.48 -20.08
N GLY A 42 16.50 -10.94 -20.91
CA GLY A 42 16.79 -11.87 -21.99
C GLY A 42 16.63 -11.18 -23.33
N ASP A 43 17.61 -11.39 -24.21
CA ASP A 43 17.45 -11.07 -25.61
C ASP A 43 16.91 -12.32 -26.34
N ASP A 44 15.77 -12.18 -27.03
CA ASP A 44 15.20 -13.19 -27.92
C ASP A 44 15.40 -12.86 -29.41
N ASP A 45 16.23 -11.86 -29.73
CA ASP A 45 16.65 -11.55 -31.08
C ASP A 45 17.31 -12.77 -31.75
N GLY A 46 16.92 -13.04 -33.00
CA GLY A 46 17.40 -14.18 -33.80
C GLY A 46 16.56 -15.45 -33.66
N GLY A 47 15.59 -15.49 -32.74
CA GLY A 47 14.54 -16.52 -32.69
C GLY A 47 13.28 -16.13 -33.48
N PRO A 48 12.24 -16.99 -33.51
CA PRO A 48 10.93 -16.66 -34.07
C PRO A 48 10.40 -15.34 -33.48
N LEU A 49 9.76 -14.52 -34.31
CA LEU A 49 9.22 -13.25 -33.86
C LEU A 49 8.03 -13.48 -32.94
N ASP A 50 8.11 -12.92 -31.73
CA ASP A 50 6.98 -12.66 -30.85
C ASP A 50 7.20 -11.34 -30.10
N LEU A 51 6.77 -10.26 -30.76
CA LEU A 51 7.14 -8.90 -30.41
C LEU A 51 5.91 -8.04 -30.14
N VAL A 52 6.07 -7.02 -29.32
CA VAL A 52 5.14 -5.89 -29.23
C VAL A 52 5.70 -4.71 -29.99
N VAL A 53 4.89 -4.20 -30.92
CA VAL A 53 5.10 -2.94 -31.60
C VAL A 53 4.22 -1.89 -30.92
N ALA A 54 4.85 -0.91 -30.28
CA ALA A 54 4.15 0.25 -29.74
C ALA A 54 4.16 1.38 -30.76
N ALA A 55 3.00 1.71 -31.32
CA ALA A 55 2.85 2.82 -32.27
C ALA A 55 2.62 4.16 -31.55
N ARG A 56 2.95 5.26 -32.23
CA ARG A 56 2.65 6.63 -31.77
C ARG A 56 1.16 6.96 -31.92
N ASP A 57 0.59 6.46 -33.00
CA ASP A 57 -0.79 6.71 -33.42
C ASP A 57 -1.51 5.38 -33.66
N PRO A 58 -2.84 5.37 -33.78
CA PRO A 58 -3.56 4.23 -34.31
C PRO A 58 -2.99 3.70 -35.62
N VAL A 59 -2.64 2.41 -35.65
CA VAL A 59 -2.21 1.72 -36.87
C VAL A 59 -3.05 0.46 -37.07
N ALA A 60 -3.53 0.25 -38.29
CA ALA A 60 -4.27 -0.96 -38.64
C ALA A 60 -3.32 -2.18 -38.66
N PRO A 61 -3.71 -3.33 -38.05
CA PRO A 61 -2.88 -4.54 -38.06
C PRO A 61 -2.41 -4.98 -39.45
N GLY A 62 -3.28 -4.84 -40.47
CA GLY A 62 -2.96 -5.17 -41.85
C GLY A 62 -1.85 -4.32 -42.47
N ALA A 63 -1.71 -3.05 -42.07
CA ALA A 63 -0.63 -2.19 -42.55
C ALA A 63 0.74 -2.65 -42.00
N VAL A 64 0.79 -3.06 -40.73
CA VAL A 64 1.97 -3.65 -40.11
C VAL A 64 2.32 -4.99 -40.75
N ALA A 65 1.32 -5.86 -40.97
CA ALA A 65 1.53 -7.14 -41.62
C ALA A 65 2.10 -6.95 -43.04
N ALA A 66 1.54 -6.04 -43.84
CA ALA A 66 2.02 -5.74 -45.19
C ALA A 66 3.46 -5.21 -45.20
N ALA A 67 3.82 -4.34 -44.25
CA ALA A 67 5.17 -3.81 -44.13
C ALA A 67 6.23 -4.88 -43.78
N LEU A 68 5.83 -5.96 -43.11
CA LEU A 68 6.72 -7.03 -42.65
C LEU A 68 6.74 -8.25 -43.58
N ALA A 69 5.68 -8.47 -44.37
CA ALA A 69 5.47 -9.67 -45.17
C ALA A 69 6.60 -10.01 -46.15
N ALA A 70 7.31 -9.01 -46.68
CA ALA A 70 8.42 -9.21 -47.62
C ALA A 70 9.62 -9.93 -46.98
N ARG A 71 9.80 -9.79 -45.65
CA ARG A 71 10.96 -10.33 -44.91
C ARG A 71 10.58 -11.44 -43.94
N TRP A 72 9.38 -11.38 -43.38
CA TRP A 72 8.85 -12.39 -42.47
C TRP A 72 7.51 -12.93 -43.03
N PRO A 73 7.53 -14.05 -43.77
CA PRO A 73 6.29 -14.67 -44.23
C PRO A 73 5.44 -15.12 -43.04
N ASP A 74 4.15 -15.31 -43.28
CA ASP A 74 3.17 -15.75 -42.29
C ASP A 74 3.12 -14.86 -41.02
N THR A 75 3.40 -13.57 -41.17
CA THR A 75 3.31 -12.60 -40.08
C THR A 75 1.85 -12.40 -39.65
N ALA A 76 1.54 -12.79 -38.42
CA ALA A 76 0.28 -12.48 -37.76
C ALA A 76 0.42 -11.22 -36.92
N VAL A 77 -0.51 -10.27 -37.08
CA VAL A 77 -0.56 -9.04 -36.30
C VAL A 77 -1.93 -8.91 -35.65
N GLU A 78 -1.95 -8.72 -34.33
CA GLU A 78 -3.18 -8.54 -33.56
C GLU A 78 -3.08 -7.31 -32.65
N PRO A 79 -4.18 -6.56 -32.46
CA PRO A 79 -4.21 -5.49 -31.47
C PRO A 79 -4.20 -6.09 -30.06
N VAL A 80 -3.26 -5.64 -29.24
CA VAL A 80 -3.19 -5.98 -27.80
C VAL A 80 -3.92 -4.92 -26.99
N LEU A 81 -3.61 -3.66 -27.27
CA LEU A 81 -4.19 -2.53 -26.55
C LEU A 81 -4.36 -1.35 -27.49
N TYR A 82 -5.57 -0.79 -27.49
CA TYR A 82 -5.92 0.35 -28.34
C TYR A 82 -6.59 1.42 -27.47
N ARG A 83 -5.78 2.24 -26.81
CA ARG A 83 -6.23 3.28 -25.88
C ARG A 83 -5.26 4.44 -25.86
N THR A 84 -5.63 5.57 -26.48
CA THR A 84 -4.76 6.77 -26.53
C THR A 84 -4.20 7.14 -25.15
N PRO A 85 -2.87 7.31 -25.00
CA PRO A 85 -1.82 7.31 -26.05
C PRO A 85 -1.09 5.96 -26.26
N ILE A 86 -1.64 4.85 -25.77
CA ILE A 86 -1.09 3.50 -25.87
C ILE A 86 -1.74 2.75 -27.04
N PHE A 87 -0.91 2.39 -28.03
CA PHE A 87 -1.30 1.58 -29.18
C PHE A 87 -0.30 0.43 -29.33
N TRP A 88 -0.67 -0.75 -28.83
CA TRP A 88 0.18 -1.93 -28.86
C TRP A 88 -0.40 -2.98 -29.81
N LEU A 89 0.46 -3.47 -30.70
CA LEU A 89 0.19 -4.57 -31.60
C LEU A 89 1.16 -5.71 -31.26
N ARG A 90 0.68 -6.94 -31.20
CA ARG A 90 1.55 -8.13 -31.10
C ARG A 90 1.79 -8.67 -32.50
N VAL A 91 3.06 -8.87 -32.81
CA VAL A 91 3.56 -9.36 -34.10
C VAL A 91 4.18 -10.73 -33.88
N ARG A 92 3.68 -11.74 -34.59
CA ARG A 92 4.16 -13.11 -34.51
C ARG A 92 4.55 -13.63 -35.89
N SER A 93 5.69 -14.29 -36.01
CA SER A 93 6.10 -15.01 -37.22
C SER A 93 7.01 -16.18 -36.83
N PRO A 94 6.89 -17.35 -37.49
CA PRO A 94 7.80 -18.47 -37.25
C PRO A 94 9.24 -18.16 -37.73
N ALA A 95 9.40 -17.20 -38.63
CA ALA A 95 10.69 -16.83 -39.18
C ALA A 95 11.53 -16.07 -38.13
N PRO A 96 12.86 -16.31 -38.09
CA PRO A 96 13.72 -15.62 -37.16
C PRO A 96 13.88 -14.15 -37.51
N GLY A 97 14.02 -13.29 -36.51
CA GLY A 97 14.27 -11.86 -36.75
C GLY A 97 14.76 -11.13 -35.53
N ARG A 98 15.13 -9.86 -35.73
CA ARG A 98 15.57 -8.97 -34.65
C ARG A 98 14.64 -7.78 -34.53
N ARG A 99 14.42 -7.29 -33.31
CA ARG A 99 13.56 -6.12 -33.04
C ARG A 99 13.98 -4.88 -33.82
N ALA A 100 15.29 -4.64 -33.96
CA ALA A 100 15.83 -3.52 -34.72
C ALA A 100 15.48 -3.60 -36.22
N GLU A 101 15.43 -4.81 -36.78
CA GLU A 101 15.07 -5.03 -38.18
C GLU A 101 13.57 -4.80 -38.41
N VAL A 102 12.73 -5.27 -37.48
CA VAL A 102 11.30 -5.02 -37.49
C VAL A 102 11.03 -3.51 -37.38
N ALA A 103 11.70 -2.81 -36.46
CA ALA A 103 11.60 -1.37 -36.33
C ALA A 103 12.01 -0.64 -37.63
N ALA A 104 13.11 -1.05 -38.27
CA ALA A 104 13.57 -0.47 -39.53
C ALA A 104 12.60 -0.71 -40.69
N ALA A 105 12.01 -1.91 -40.79
CA ALA A 105 11.01 -2.22 -41.81
C ALA A 105 9.74 -1.37 -41.64
N LEU A 106 9.26 -1.20 -40.40
CA LEU A 106 8.11 -0.36 -40.10
C LEU A 106 8.40 1.12 -40.39
N ALA A 107 9.61 1.60 -40.05
CA ALA A 107 10.03 2.95 -40.38
C ALA A 107 10.11 3.19 -41.90
N ALA A 108 10.62 2.22 -42.67
CA ALA A 108 10.66 2.29 -44.13
C ALA A 108 9.26 2.35 -44.76
N ALA A 109 8.27 1.73 -44.10
CA ALA A 109 6.85 1.82 -44.46
C ALA A 109 6.15 3.08 -43.91
N ALA A 110 6.90 4.04 -43.35
CA ALA A 110 6.39 5.26 -42.72
C ALA A 110 5.38 5.01 -41.57
N ILE A 111 5.48 3.85 -40.89
CA ILE A 111 4.66 3.53 -39.72
C ILE A 111 5.34 4.12 -38.48
N PRO A 112 4.69 5.05 -37.76
CA PRO A 112 5.32 5.77 -36.65
C PRO A 112 5.38 4.90 -35.39
N VAL A 113 6.50 4.20 -35.21
CA VAL A 113 6.75 3.35 -34.03
C VAL A 113 7.42 4.16 -32.91
N ARG A 114 7.00 3.92 -31.65
CA ARG A 114 7.70 4.37 -30.44
C ARG A 114 8.81 3.39 -30.09
N TYR A 115 8.48 2.11 -29.97
CA TYR A 115 9.44 1.05 -29.70
C TYR A 115 8.95 -0.32 -30.20
N VAL A 116 9.89 -1.26 -30.32
CA VAL A 116 9.63 -2.68 -30.54
C VAL A 116 10.28 -3.45 -29.39
N ALA A 117 9.51 -4.27 -28.69
CA ALA A 117 9.94 -5.02 -27.50
C ALA A 117 9.56 -6.49 -27.60
N SER A 118 10.20 -7.36 -26.81
CA SER A 118 9.79 -8.77 -26.70
C SER A 118 8.41 -8.87 -26.04
N ALA A 119 7.58 -9.80 -26.52
CA ALA A 119 6.34 -10.21 -25.86
C ALA A 119 6.56 -11.32 -24.81
N LEU A 120 7.76 -11.90 -24.74
CA LEU A 120 8.09 -13.09 -23.97
C LEU A 120 9.13 -12.84 -22.88
N ARG A 121 10.04 -11.89 -23.09
CA ARG A 121 11.20 -11.65 -22.23
C ARG A 121 11.15 -10.27 -21.59
N PRO A 122 11.56 -10.15 -20.31
CA PRO A 122 11.72 -8.86 -19.67
C PRO A 122 12.89 -8.08 -20.26
N SER A 123 12.86 -6.75 -20.11
CA SER A 123 13.87 -5.85 -20.65
C SER A 123 14.06 -4.64 -19.74
N ALA A 124 15.31 -4.26 -19.50
CA ALA A 124 15.66 -3.01 -18.83
C ALA A 124 15.64 -1.79 -19.77
N ALA A 125 15.18 -1.96 -21.02
CA ALA A 125 15.00 -0.83 -21.93
C ALA A 125 13.93 0.12 -21.39
N VAL A 126 14.24 1.40 -21.38
CA VAL A 126 13.31 2.45 -20.94
C VAL A 126 12.41 2.83 -22.11
N ALA A 127 11.10 2.89 -21.87
CA ALA A 127 10.17 3.38 -22.88
C ALA A 127 10.47 4.84 -23.28
N PRO A 128 10.40 5.20 -24.58
CA PRO A 128 10.43 6.60 -25.00
C PRO A 128 9.33 7.41 -24.31
N ARG A 129 9.54 8.73 -24.17
CA ARG A 129 8.62 9.65 -23.48
C ARG A 129 7.14 9.38 -23.80
N PHE A 130 6.36 9.16 -22.75
CA PHE A 130 4.92 9.00 -22.81
C PHE A 130 4.22 10.35 -23.03
N ASP A 131 3.41 10.47 -24.09
CA ASP A 131 2.65 11.68 -24.38
C ASP A 131 1.25 11.64 -23.74
N ALA A 132 1.20 11.97 -22.45
CA ALA A 132 -0.06 12.05 -21.73
C ALA A 132 -0.99 13.17 -22.24
N ALA A 133 -0.48 14.20 -22.93
CA ALA A 133 -1.30 15.33 -23.36
C ALA A 133 -2.28 14.95 -24.46
N ALA A 134 -1.92 13.95 -25.29
CA ALA A 134 -2.80 13.38 -26.31
C ALA A 134 -3.91 12.49 -25.73
N GLY A 135 -3.76 11.99 -24.50
CA GLY A 135 -4.68 11.03 -23.88
C GLY A 135 -5.83 11.68 -23.13
N ALA A 136 -7.06 11.21 -23.37
CA ALA A 136 -8.18 11.51 -22.47
C ALA A 136 -7.93 10.84 -21.10
N THR A 137 -8.08 11.60 -20.02
CA THR A 137 -7.96 11.06 -18.65
C THR A 137 -8.96 9.92 -18.44
N ALA A 138 -8.55 8.88 -17.74
CA ALA A 138 -9.43 7.78 -17.37
C ALA A 138 -10.59 8.29 -16.51
N ARG A 139 -11.79 7.82 -16.86
CA ARG A 139 -13.04 8.07 -16.14
C ARG A 139 -13.66 6.71 -15.86
N PRO A 140 -14.39 6.58 -14.73
CA PRO A 140 -15.18 5.39 -14.49
C PRO A 140 -16.00 5.05 -15.72
N ASP A 141 -15.84 3.84 -16.21
CA ASP A 141 -16.77 3.24 -17.16
C ASP A 141 -18.19 3.35 -16.57
N GLY A 142 -19.19 3.66 -17.40
CA GLY A 142 -20.58 3.75 -16.96
C GLY A 142 -21.06 2.48 -16.26
N ALA A 143 -20.41 1.34 -16.54
CA ALA A 143 -20.67 0.05 -15.90
C ALA A 143 -19.96 -0.15 -14.53
N TRP A 144 -18.96 0.67 -14.14
CA TRP A 144 -18.32 0.57 -12.82
C TRP A 144 -18.86 1.63 -11.85
N THR A 145 -20.08 1.42 -11.40
CA THR A 145 -20.72 2.31 -10.42
C THR A 145 -20.11 2.07 -9.04
N ALA A 146 -19.62 3.14 -8.41
CA ALA A 146 -19.09 3.05 -7.07
C ALA A 146 -20.22 2.86 -6.05
N ARG A 147 -20.00 1.97 -5.08
CA ARG A 147 -20.98 1.59 -4.07
C ARG A 147 -21.28 2.73 -3.09
N PRO A 148 -22.53 2.83 -2.61
CA PRO A 148 -22.89 3.70 -1.51
C PRO A 148 -22.34 3.16 -0.18
N PRO A 149 -22.30 3.99 0.88
CA PRO A 149 -21.98 3.51 2.23
C PRO A 149 -23.03 2.49 2.70
N SER A 150 -22.58 1.42 3.36
CA SER A 150 -23.45 0.45 4.03
C SER A 150 -23.78 0.89 5.46
N GLU A 151 -24.95 0.49 5.98
CA GLU A 151 -25.32 0.69 7.39
C GLU A 151 -24.33 -0.05 8.32
N GLU A 152 -23.89 -1.22 7.88
CA GLU A 152 -22.85 -2.05 8.48
C GLU A 152 -21.52 -1.30 8.73
N SER A 153 -21.20 -0.27 7.94
CA SER A 153 -19.97 0.50 8.11
C SER A 153 -19.90 1.28 9.43
N GLU A 154 -21.01 1.45 10.14
CA GLU A 154 -21.05 2.12 11.46
C GLU A 154 -20.92 1.15 12.65
N GLU A 155 -21.02 -0.16 12.41
CA GLU A 155 -20.89 -1.20 13.43
C GLU A 155 -19.42 -1.38 13.88
N GLU A 156 -19.23 -1.63 15.17
CA GLU A 156 -17.93 -1.97 15.74
C GLU A 156 -17.50 -3.36 15.26
N GLU A 157 -16.22 -3.48 14.89
CA GLU A 157 -15.67 -4.77 14.47
C GLU A 157 -15.62 -5.74 15.65
N PRO A 158 -16.02 -7.01 15.46
CA PRO A 158 -15.91 -8.00 16.50
C PRO A 158 -14.46 -8.19 16.91
N GLU A 159 -14.26 -8.31 18.21
CA GLU A 159 -12.92 -8.47 18.74
C GLU A 159 -12.42 -9.91 18.62
N THR A 160 -11.69 -10.22 17.55
CA THR A 160 -11.13 -11.58 17.33
C THR A 160 -9.60 -11.58 17.14
N PRO A 161 -8.93 -12.72 17.42
CA PRO A 161 -7.47 -12.85 17.28
C PRO A 161 -6.92 -12.55 15.88
N GLY A 162 -7.71 -12.73 14.82
CA GLY A 162 -7.33 -12.54 13.42
C GLY A 162 -7.81 -11.23 12.78
N ARG A 163 -8.60 -10.42 13.51
CA ARG A 163 -9.02 -9.06 13.10
C ARG A 163 -8.12 -7.96 13.64
N TRP A 164 -7.03 -8.33 14.34
CA TRP A 164 -6.09 -7.39 14.95
C TRP A 164 -5.54 -6.36 13.95
N PHE A 165 -5.41 -6.74 12.68
CA PHE A 165 -4.89 -5.86 11.63
C PHE A 165 -5.73 -4.59 11.43
N LEU A 166 -7.02 -4.60 11.75
CA LEU A 166 -7.88 -3.42 11.67
C LEU A 166 -7.66 -2.45 12.84
N ARG A 167 -7.04 -2.89 13.93
CA ARG A 167 -6.90 -2.11 15.17
C ARG A 167 -5.61 -1.31 15.22
N ALA A 168 -5.48 -0.38 16.16
CA ALA A 168 -4.23 0.35 16.36
C ALA A 168 -3.27 -0.45 17.25
N GLU A 169 -3.83 -1.15 18.24
CA GLU A 169 -3.16 -2.03 19.17
C GLU A 169 -2.60 -3.27 18.45
N GLY A 170 -1.55 -3.88 19.00
CA GLY A 170 -0.94 -5.07 18.42
C GLY A 170 -0.32 -4.85 17.03
N GLY A 171 -0.18 -3.59 16.60
CA GLY A 171 0.54 -3.23 15.38
C GLY A 171 -0.29 -3.20 14.10
N GLY A 172 -1.63 -3.12 14.17
CA GLY A 172 -2.49 -3.01 13.00
C GLY A 172 -2.49 -1.62 12.34
N ILE A 173 -3.47 -1.37 11.47
CA ILE A 173 -3.63 -0.13 10.68
C ILE A 173 -4.63 0.88 11.29
N GLY A 174 -5.19 0.63 12.48
CA GLY A 174 -5.94 1.65 13.23
C GLY A 174 -7.19 2.20 12.56
N VAL A 175 -8.02 1.36 11.95
CA VAL A 175 -9.28 1.76 11.29
C VAL A 175 -10.33 2.18 12.33
N ASP A 176 -10.70 3.47 12.32
CA ASP A 176 -11.86 4.00 13.05
C ASP A 176 -12.99 4.27 12.07
N ARG A 177 -13.90 3.29 11.87
CA ARG A 177 -14.94 3.38 10.85
C ARG A 177 -15.91 4.53 11.02
N ARG A 178 -16.18 4.95 12.26
CA ARG A 178 -17.03 6.13 12.53
C ARG A 178 -16.45 7.40 11.91
N ARG A 179 -15.14 7.41 11.62
CA ARG A 179 -14.41 8.56 11.07
C ARG A 179 -13.92 8.35 9.65
N SER A 180 -13.34 7.18 9.36
CA SER A 180 -12.85 6.81 8.04
C SER A 180 -13.99 6.45 7.09
N GLY A 181 -15.11 5.95 7.59
CA GLY A 181 -16.14 5.26 6.81
C GLY A 181 -15.65 3.90 6.32
N GLY A 182 -16.44 3.25 5.45
CA GLY A 182 -16.09 1.99 4.81
C GLY A 182 -15.42 2.11 3.43
N GLY A 183 -15.06 3.31 2.97
CA GLY A 183 -14.45 3.49 1.64
C GLY A 183 -15.45 3.68 0.49
N ALA A 184 -16.71 3.98 0.80
CA ALA A 184 -17.77 4.21 -0.18
C ALA A 184 -17.38 5.25 -1.25
N GLY A 185 -17.85 5.04 -2.48
CA GLY A 185 -17.53 5.91 -3.61
C GLY A 185 -16.17 5.65 -4.26
N THR A 186 -15.42 4.62 -3.83
CA THR A 186 -14.11 4.25 -4.38
C THR A 186 -14.12 2.88 -5.08
N ARG A 187 -13.14 2.67 -5.96
CA ARG A 187 -13.01 1.45 -6.80
C ARG A 187 -11.66 0.78 -6.59
N LEU A 188 -11.69 -0.51 -6.29
CA LEU A 188 -10.51 -1.37 -6.14
C LEU A 188 -10.35 -2.24 -7.38
N ALA A 189 -9.18 -2.20 -8.01
CA ALA A 189 -8.77 -3.24 -8.94
C ALA A 189 -7.72 -4.13 -8.28
N VAL A 190 -7.94 -5.44 -8.30
CA VAL A 190 -6.90 -6.43 -7.96
C VAL A 190 -6.49 -7.10 -9.27
N ILE A 191 -5.20 -7.11 -9.58
CA ILE A 191 -4.61 -7.87 -10.68
C ILE A 191 -3.94 -9.09 -10.08
N ASP A 192 -4.41 -10.27 -10.47
CA ASP A 192 -3.95 -11.55 -9.93
C ASP A 192 -4.05 -12.66 -10.98
N ASP A 193 -3.50 -13.83 -10.68
CA ASP A 193 -3.48 -14.97 -11.59
C ASP A 193 -4.47 -16.08 -11.23
N ASP A 194 -5.28 -15.86 -10.18
CA ASP A 194 -6.30 -16.79 -9.74
C ASP A 194 -7.46 -16.13 -9.01
N ALA A 195 -8.57 -16.85 -8.97
CA ALA A 195 -9.84 -16.39 -8.49
C ALA A 195 -10.68 -17.51 -7.87
N TRP A 196 -10.08 -18.57 -7.32
CA TRP A 196 -10.85 -19.53 -6.53
C TRP A 196 -11.61 -18.79 -5.42
N ALA A 197 -12.92 -19.06 -5.31
CA ALA A 197 -13.86 -18.35 -4.42
C ALA A 197 -14.07 -16.85 -4.74
N ALA A 198 -14.05 -16.46 -6.03
CA ALA A 198 -14.48 -15.12 -6.45
C ALA A 198 -15.98 -14.85 -6.23
N ASP A 199 -16.83 -15.85 -6.46
CA ASP A 199 -18.30 -15.78 -6.27
C ASP A 199 -18.68 -15.38 -4.83
N ASP A 200 -17.77 -15.67 -3.91
CA ASP A 200 -17.91 -15.52 -2.48
C ASP A 200 -17.72 -14.08 -1.98
N LEU A 201 -17.15 -13.20 -2.82
CA LEU A 201 -16.73 -11.83 -2.49
C LEU A 201 -17.78 -10.77 -2.81
N GLY A 202 -18.71 -11.08 -3.72
CA GLY A 202 -19.59 -10.09 -4.33
C GLY A 202 -18.79 -9.08 -5.14
N LEU A 203 -17.99 -9.55 -6.10
CA LEU A 203 -17.27 -8.70 -7.06
C LEU A 203 -18.25 -7.93 -7.95
N ASP A 204 -17.86 -6.73 -8.42
CA ASP A 204 -18.61 -6.06 -9.48
C ASP A 204 -18.41 -6.76 -10.83
N ARG A 205 -17.20 -7.29 -11.07
CA ARG A 205 -16.83 -8.03 -12.29
C ARG A 205 -15.51 -8.79 -12.13
N GLU A 206 -15.43 -9.97 -12.75
CA GLU A 206 -14.18 -10.62 -13.13
C GLU A 206 -13.81 -10.23 -14.57
N VAL A 207 -12.59 -9.75 -14.78
CA VAL A 207 -12.09 -9.29 -16.08
C VAL A 207 -10.95 -10.21 -16.51
N LEU A 208 -11.16 -10.96 -17.59
CA LEU A 208 -10.13 -11.84 -18.15
C LEU A 208 -9.21 -11.03 -19.06
N VAL A 209 -7.91 -11.08 -18.78
CA VAL A 209 -6.88 -10.38 -19.55
C VAL A 209 -5.97 -11.42 -20.19
N MET A 210 -6.03 -11.53 -21.52
CA MET A 210 -5.28 -12.54 -22.28
C MET A 210 -5.56 -13.99 -21.83
N LEU A 211 -6.79 -14.23 -21.36
CA LEU A 211 -7.30 -15.51 -20.91
C LEU A 211 -8.67 -15.77 -21.52
N GLU A 212 -8.95 -17.03 -21.84
CA GLU A 212 -10.27 -17.47 -22.28
C GLU A 212 -11.18 -17.83 -21.09
N HIS A 213 -10.60 -18.33 -19.99
CA HIS A 213 -11.31 -18.84 -18.83
C HIS A 213 -10.64 -18.35 -17.53
N PRO A 214 -11.41 -18.07 -16.46
CA PRO A 214 -10.84 -17.69 -15.17
C PRO A 214 -10.08 -18.87 -14.53
N PRO A 215 -8.83 -18.69 -14.07
CA PRO A 215 -8.12 -19.70 -13.31
C PRO A 215 -8.77 -19.88 -11.92
N ARG A 216 -8.88 -21.12 -11.46
CA ARG A 216 -9.56 -21.51 -10.20
C ARG A 216 -8.71 -22.45 -9.34
N SER A 217 -7.38 -22.33 -9.41
CA SER A 217 -6.45 -23.23 -8.72
C SER A 217 -6.11 -22.82 -7.28
N GLN A 218 -6.28 -21.55 -6.91
CA GLN A 218 -5.91 -21.00 -5.59
C GLN A 218 -6.71 -19.74 -5.21
N ALA A 219 -6.99 -19.50 -3.93
CA ALA A 219 -7.78 -18.32 -3.52
C ALA A 219 -6.98 -17.01 -3.47
N HIS A 220 -5.79 -16.93 -4.09
CA HIS A 220 -4.87 -15.81 -3.88
C HIS A 220 -5.50 -14.44 -4.22
N GLY A 221 -5.97 -14.25 -5.46
CA GLY A 221 -6.68 -13.02 -5.85
C GLY A 221 -7.95 -12.76 -5.03
N ALA A 222 -8.65 -13.82 -4.61
CA ALA A 222 -9.84 -13.68 -3.79
C ALA A 222 -9.51 -13.18 -2.36
N PHE A 223 -8.42 -13.65 -1.78
CA PHE A 223 -7.92 -13.17 -0.49
C PHE A 223 -7.50 -11.70 -0.55
N MET A 224 -6.84 -11.27 -1.64
CA MET A 224 -6.48 -9.86 -1.83
C MET A 224 -7.70 -8.96 -1.80
N VAL A 225 -8.75 -9.32 -2.56
CA VAL A 225 -10.00 -8.56 -2.56
C VAL A 225 -10.64 -8.57 -1.17
N ALA A 226 -10.71 -9.73 -0.51
CA ALA A 226 -11.37 -9.82 0.79
C ALA A 226 -10.64 -9.06 1.90
N TRP A 227 -9.31 -9.07 1.95
CA TRP A 227 -8.55 -8.27 2.90
C TRP A 227 -8.72 -6.77 2.66
N ALA A 228 -8.75 -6.34 1.39
CA ALA A 228 -8.92 -4.94 1.04
C ALA A 228 -10.37 -4.44 1.22
N ALA A 229 -11.36 -5.19 0.76
CA ALA A 229 -12.76 -4.76 0.60
C ALA A 229 -13.81 -5.73 1.19
N GLY A 230 -13.42 -6.89 1.70
CA GLY A 230 -14.33 -7.84 2.35
C GLY A 230 -15.18 -8.68 1.41
N CYS A 231 -16.10 -9.45 2.02
CA CYS A 231 -17.07 -10.33 1.40
C CYS A 231 -18.47 -9.80 1.70
N ARG A 232 -19.38 -9.83 0.72
CA ARG A 232 -20.72 -9.25 0.84
C ARG A 232 -21.82 -10.16 1.41
N ARG A 233 -21.48 -11.35 1.89
CA ARG A 233 -22.48 -12.22 2.54
C ARG A 233 -22.85 -11.65 3.91
N PRO A 234 -24.10 -11.79 4.38
CA PRO A 234 -24.45 -11.46 5.75
C PRO A 234 -23.51 -12.16 6.74
N GLY A 235 -22.92 -11.41 7.67
CA GLY A 235 -21.89 -11.93 8.58
C GLY A 235 -20.55 -12.29 7.93
N GLY A 236 -20.32 -11.85 6.68
CA GLY A 236 -19.11 -12.11 5.91
C GLY A 236 -17.89 -11.35 6.42
N PHE A 237 -16.71 -11.75 5.93
CA PHE A 237 -15.45 -11.10 6.30
C PHE A 237 -15.45 -9.63 5.90
N ARG A 238 -15.15 -8.72 6.84
CA ARG A 238 -14.98 -7.30 6.53
C ARG A 238 -13.51 -6.94 6.31
N GLY A 239 -13.23 -6.42 5.13
CA GLY A 239 -11.91 -5.88 4.79
C GLY A 239 -11.70 -4.49 5.39
N VAL A 240 -10.60 -3.86 5.01
CA VAL A 240 -10.25 -2.49 5.42
C VAL A 240 -11.25 -1.46 4.91
N ALA A 241 -11.64 -1.56 3.63
CA ALA A 241 -12.58 -0.66 2.95
C ALA A 241 -13.81 -1.44 2.43
N PRO A 242 -14.71 -1.90 3.33
CA PRO A 242 -15.82 -2.80 2.99
C PRO A 242 -16.84 -2.26 1.97
N ASP A 243 -16.94 -0.94 1.84
CA ASP A 243 -17.82 -0.26 0.89
C ASP A 243 -17.11 0.10 -0.43
N ALA A 244 -15.85 -0.26 -0.60
CA ALA A 244 -15.18 -0.13 -1.89
C ALA A 244 -15.81 -1.08 -2.92
N SER A 245 -15.68 -0.73 -4.20
CA SER A 245 -16.26 -1.48 -5.32
C SER A 245 -15.15 -2.28 -6.01
N PRO A 246 -15.01 -3.60 -5.76
CA PRO A 246 -13.90 -4.39 -6.26
C PRO A 246 -14.19 -5.01 -7.63
N ARG A 247 -13.17 -5.00 -8.49
CA ARG A 247 -13.04 -5.87 -9.66
C ARG A 247 -11.75 -6.68 -9.56
N LEU A 248 -11.79 -7.90 -10.06
CA LEU A 248 -10.65 -8.80 -10.16
C LEU A 248 -10.26 -8.94 -11.63
N TYR A 249 -9.02 -8.57 -11.96
CA TYR A 249 -8.42 -8.66 -13.28
C TYR A 249 -7.51 -9.87 -13.30
N LEU A 250 -7.91 -10.90 -14.04
CA LEU A 250 -7.23 -12.18 -14.09
C LEU A 250 -6.25 -12.20 -15.26
N ILE A 251 -4.98 -12.44 -14.93
CA ILE A 251 -3.88 -12.61 -15.90
C ILE A 251 -3.41 -14.07 -15.91
N PRO A 252 -2.75 -14.53 -16.98
CA PRO A 252 -2.04 -15.80 -16.98
C PRO A 252 -1.02 -15.88 -15.83
N LYS A 253 -0.67 -17.11 -15.43
CA LYS A 253 0.36 -17.38 -14.42
C LYS A 253 1.60 -16.51 -14.68
N PRO A 254 2.14 -15.80 -13.68
CA PRO A 254 3.28 -14.92 -13.86
C PRO A 254 4.43 -15.63 -14.59
N GLY A 255 5.00 -14.96 -15.60
CA GLY A 255 6.15 -15.47 -16.36
C GLY A 255 5.77 -16.23 -17.63
N SER A 256 4.49 -16.60 -17.79
CA SER A 256 3.99 -17.14 -19.07
C SER A 256 3.86 -16.07 -20.16
N CYS A 257 3.61 -14.82 -19.78
CA CYS A 257 3.49 -13.69 -20.69
C CYS A 257 3.84 -12.38 -19.97
N VAL A 258 4.87 -11.66 -20.44
CA VAL A 258 5.28 -10.37 -19.85
C VAL A 258 4.33 -9.21 -20.20
N LEU A 259 3.37 -9.44 -21.10
CA LEU A 259 2.38 -8.43 -21.53
C LEU A 259 1.16 -8.34 -20.63
N ALA A 260 0.79 -9.43 -19.96
CA ALA A 260 -0.50 -9.52 -19.31
C ALA A 260 -0.68 -8.51 -18.18
N LEU A 261 0.35 -8.32 -17.35
CA LEU A 261 0.34 -7.34 -16.26
C LEU A 261 0.22 -5.88 -16.78
N PRO A 262 1.06 -5.41 -17.72
CA PRO A 262 0.89 -4.08 -18.33
C PRO A 262 -0.50 -3.86 -18.94
N VAL A 263 -1.04 -4.85 -19.66
CA VAL A 263 -2.38 -4.77 -20.27
C VAL A 263 -3.47 -4.66 -19.19
N ALA A 264 -3.42 -5.52 -18.17
CA ALA A 264 -4.36 -5.51 -17.06
C ALA A 264 -4.32 -4.17 -16.30
N LEU A 265 -3.14 -3.59 -16.10
CA LEU A 265 -2.97 -2.31 -15.44
C LEU A 265 -3.62 -1.16 -16.24
N VAL A 266 -3.34 -1.07 -17.54
CA VAL A 266 -3.95 -0.03 -18.40
C VAL A 266 -5.46 -0.19 -18.46
N GLN A 267 -5.96 -1.43 -18.54
CA GLN A 267 -7.39 -1.71 -18.56
C GLN A 267 -8.05 -1.32 -17.24
N ALA A 268 -7.50 -1.75 -16.10
CA ALA A 268 -8.03 -1.42 -14.77
C ALA A 268 -8.10 0.09 -14.52
N VAL A 269 -7.04 0.82 -14.91
CA VAL A 269 -7.03 2.27 -14.81
C VAL A 269 -8.05 2.89 -15.76
N SER A 270 -8.15 2.41 -17.00
CA SER A 270 -9.10 2.90 -18.01
C SER A 270 -10.55 2.72 -17.58
N ASP A 271 -10.87 1.58 -16.97
CA ASP A 271 -12.18 1.27 -16.37
C ASP A 271 -12.52 2.20 -15.19
N GLY A 272 -11.50 2.86 -14.63
CA GLY A 272 -11.63 3.93 -13.64
C GLY A 272 -11.29 3.52 -12.21
N ALA A 273 -10.41 2.53 -12.02
CA ALA A 273 -9.90 2.18 -10.70
C ALA A 273 -9.37 3.40 -9.93
N ASP A 274 -9.65 3.43 -8.62
CA ASP A 274 -9.08 4.42 -7.70
C ASP A 274 -7.79 3.90 -7.05
N VAL A 275 -7.66 2.59 -6.87
CA VAL A 275 -6.43 1.93 -6.43
C VAL A 275 -6.28 0.61 -7.19
N VAL A 276 -5.07 0.30 -7.65
CA VAL A 276 -4.74 -0.99 -8.27
C VAL A 276 -3.75 -1.73 -7.37
N VAL A 277 -4.04 -3.00 -7.08
CA VAL A 277 -3.11 -3.94 -6.42
C VAL A 277 -2.61 -4.93 -7.45
N CYS A 278 -1.30 -5.02 -7.61
CA CYS A 278 -0.65 -6.01 -8.46
C CYS A 278 -0.04 -7.09 -7.56
N ALA A 279 -0.86 -8.04 -7.11
CA ALA A 279 -0.45 -9.02 -6.11
C ALA A 279 0.35 -10.19 -6.70
N ALA A 280 0.18 -10.45 -8.00
CA ALA A 280 0.94 -11.47 -8.73
C ALA A 280 1.80 -10.82 -9.84
N TYR A 281 3.12 -10.93 -9.71
CA TYR A 281 4.08 -10.52 -10.74
C TYR A 281 5.34 -11.39 -10.64
N VAL A 282 6.16 -11.43 -11.70
CA VAL A 282 7.47 -12.12 -11.68
C VAL A 282 8.56 -11.14 -11.31
N GLU A 283 9.43 -11.54 -10.41
CA GLU A 283 10.60 -10.73 -10.05
C GLU A 283 11.47 -10.48 -11.30
N GLY A 284 11.95 -9.26 -11.47
CA GLY A 284 12.68 -8.85 -12.67
C GLY A 284 11.85 -8.70 -13.96
N SER A 285 10.52 -8.69 -13.89
CA SER A 285 9.64 -8.61 -15.08
C SER A 285 9.42 -7.21 -15.66
N THR A 286 10.34 -6.28 -15.43
CA THR A 286 10.25 -4.92 -16.00
C THR A 286 10.31 -4.96 -17.53
N THR A 287 9.50 -4.10 -18.16
CA THR A 287 9.45 -3.94 -19.62
C THR A 287 9.09 -2.49 -19.98
N PRO A 288 9.38 -2.02 -21.21
CA PRO A 288 8.84 -0.75 -21.73
C PRO A 288 7.31 -0.66 -21.69
N MET A 289 6.61 -1.80 -21.80
CA MET A 289 5.14 -1.85 -21.70
C MET A 289 4.67 -1.55 -20.29
N LEU A 290 5.38 -2.07 -19.28
CA LEU A 290 5.08 -1.77 -17.88
C LEU A 290 5.35 -0.29 -17.56
N ASP A 291 6.43 0.28 -18.09
CA ASP A 291 6.72 1.72 -17.99
C ASP A 291 5.56 2.59 -18.51
N ASP A 292 5.06 2.27 -19.70
CA ASP A 292 3.93 2.95 -20.32
C ASP A 292 2.64 2.77 -19.50
N ALA A 293 2.40 1.57 -18.96
CA ALA A 293 1.24 1.28 -18.13
C ALA A 293 1.26 2.05 -16.80
N ILE A 294 2.44 2.16 -16.17
CA ILE A 294 2.63 2.94 -14.95
C ILE A 294 2.51 4.44 -15.24
N GLU A 295 3.10 4.96 -16.33
CA GLU A 295 2.87 6.36 -16.74
C GLU A 295 1.39 6.64 -17.00
N PHE A 296 0.67 5.72 -17.65
CA PHE A 296 -0.77 5.84 -17.86
C PHE A 296 -1.52 5.93 -16.52
N ALA A 297 -1.20 5.07 -15.56
CA ALA A 297 -1.76 5.12 -14.21
C ALA A 297 -1.49 6.47 -13.52
N VAL A 298 -0.25 6.94 -13.53
CA VAL A 298 0.20 8.18 -12.88
C VAL A 298 -0.42 9.43 -13.53
N ARG A 299 -0.48 9.48 -14.86
CA ARG A 299 -0.84 10.69 -15.61
C ARG A 299 -2.32 10.78 -15.94
N LEU A 300 -2.95 9.66 -16.26
CA LEU A 300 -4.32 9.63 -16.78
C LEU A 300 -5.31 9.00 -15.79
N GLY A 301 -4.83 8.21 -14.82
CA GLY A 301 -5.66 7.63 -13.78
C GLY A 301 -6.40 8.66 -12.93
N ARG A 302 -7.57 8.26 -12.40
CA ARG A 302 -8.41 9.07 -11.50
C ARG A 302 -8.70 10.49 -12.01
N ARG A 303 -9.03 10.61 -13.31
CA ARG A 303 -9.27 11.90 -13.99
C ARG A 303 -8.03 12.81 -13.98
N GLY A 304 -6.85 12.22 -14.21
CA GLY A 304 -5.58 12.94 -14.21
C GLY A 304 -5.02 13.29 -12.83
N ARG A 305 -5.55 12.69 -11.76
CA ARG A 305 -5.00 12.81 -10.40
C ARG A 305 -3.91 11.79 -10.12
N GLY A 306 -3.80 10.76 -10.95
CA GLY A 306 -2.93 9.61 -10.76
C GLY A 306 -3.63 8.53 -9.94
N CYS A 307 -3.60 7.31 -10.47
CA CYS A 307 -4.04 6.09 -9.80
C CYS A 307 -2.83 5.46 -9.08
N PRO A 308 -2.86 5.29 -7.76
CA PRO A 308 -1.84 4.52 -7.05
C PRO A 308 -1.86 3.05 -7.52
N VAL A 309 -0.66 2.53 -7.76
CA VAL A 309 -0.40 1.13 -8.08
C VAL A 309 0.42 0.56 -6.94
N VAL A 310 -0.07 -0.50 -6.31
CA VAL A 310 0.54 -1.10 -5.13
C VAL A 310 1.15 -2.44 -5.52
N PHE A 311 2.43 -2.61 -5.21
CA PHE A 311 3.15 -3.87 -5.39
C PHE A 311 3.61 -4.40 -4.02
N PRO A 312 3.46 -5.70 -3.76
CA PRO A 312 4.13 -6.31 -2.62
C PRO A 312 5.65 -6.31 -2.86
N THR A 313 6.45 -6.39 -1.80
CA THR A 313 7.90 -6.58 -1.91
C THR A 313 8.31 -7.93 -2.52
N GLY A 314 7.36 -8.87 -2.71
CA GLY A 314 7.66 -10.21 -3.18
C GLY A 314 8.36 -11.09 -2.14
N ARG A 315 8.70 -12.30 -2.59
CA ARG A 315 9.38 -13.36 -1.84
C ARG A 315 10.12 -14.23 -2.83
N GLU A 316 11.41 -14.01 -2.98
CA GLU A 316 12.23 -14.86 -3.84
C GLU A 316 12.77 -16.01 -2.96
N ALA A 317 12.13 -17.18 -3.07
CA ALA A 317 12.44 -18.35 -2.25
C ALA A 317 13.56 -19.24 -2.84
N SER A 318 14.67 -18.65 -3.28
CA SER A 318 15.85 -19.43 -3.66
C SER A 318 17.07 -18.97 -2.89
N SER A 319 17.44 -19.67 -1.82
CA SER A 319 18.81 -19.51 -1.33
C SER A 319 19.78 -19.96 -2.45
N PRO A 320 20.89 -19.24 -2.72
CA PRO A 320 22.01 -19.81 -3.49
C PRO A 320 22.34 -21.24 -2.99
N PRO A 321 22.90 -22.13 -3.82
CA PRO A 321 23.22 -23.51 -3.43
C PRO A 321 24.06 -23.63 -2.14
N GLU A 322 24.76 -22.54 -1.76
CA GLU A 322 25.59 -22.45 -0.56
C GLU A 322 25.11 -21.40 0.48
N SER A 323 23.94 -20.78 0.27
CA SER A 323 23.36 -19.80 1.18
C SER A 323 22.27 -20.42 2.05
N LEU A 324 22.18 -19.97 3.30
CA LEU A 324 21.13 -20.32 4.26
C LEU A 324 20.06 -19.20 4.43
N HIS A 325 20.11 -18.16 3.59
CA HIS A 325 19.34 -16.92 3.74
C HIS A 325 17.98 -16.93 3.02
N ALA A 326 17.02 -16.15 3.56
CA ALA A 326 15.59 -16.18 3.20
C ALA A 326 14.97 -14.82 2.83
N SER A 327 15.77 -13.80 2.48
CA SER A 327 15.25 -12.50 2.02
C SER A 327 16.26 -11.82 1.10
N PHE A 328 15.85 -11.48 -0.11
CA PHE A 328 16.69 -10.81 -1.09
C PHE A 328 16.56 -9.29 -1.02
N SER A 329 17.53 -8.62 -1.66
CA SER A 329 17.44 -7.18 -1.84
C SER A 329 16.63 -6.87 -3.09
N LEU A 330 15.61 -6.02 -2.96
CA LEU A 330 14.87 -5.49 -4.12
C LEU A 330 15.84 -4.76 -5.05
N GLY A 331 16.02 -5.30 -6.25
CA GLY A 331 16.82 -4.70 -7.31
C GLY A 331 16.01 -3.69 -8.14
N PHE A 332 16.69 -2.85 -8.92
CA PHE A 332 16.01 -1.90 -9.81
C PHE A 332 15.25 -2.55 -10.98
N GLY A 333 15.51 -3.83 -11.27
CA GLY A 333 14.75 -4.58 -12.28
C GLY A 333 13.37 -5.04 -11.78
N GLU A 334 13.08 -4.89 -10.50
CA GLU A 334 11.80 -5.29 -9.90
C GLU A 334 10.69 -4.26 -10.18
N PRO A 335 9.49 -4.69 -10.61
CA PRO A 335 8.32 -3.81 -10.69
C PRO A 335 8.04 -3.04 -9.39
N ALA A 336 8.23 -3.70 -8.24
CA ALA A 336 8.07 -3.10 -6.93
C ALA A 336 9.16 -2.06 -6.58
N SER A 337 10.24 -1.98 -7.36
CA SER A 337 11.29 -0.96 -7.20
C SER A 337 11.05 0.32 -8.00
N ASP A 338 10.00 0.37 -8.81
CA ASP A 338 9.67 1.57 -9.58
C ASP A 338 9.26 2.72 -8.63
N PRO A 339 9.90 3.91 -8.71
CA PRO A 339 9.61 5.01 -7.81
C PRO A 339 8.19 5.60 -7.96
N ARG A 340 7.47 5.23 -9.02
CA ARG A 340 6.09 5.69 -9.30
C ARG A 340 5.04 4.77 -8.65
N VAL A 341 5.43 3.60 -8.14
CA VAL A 341 4.53 2.65 -7.48
C VAL A 341 4.72 2.66 -5.96
N PHE A 342 3.80 2.04 -5.24
CA PHE A 342 3.91 1.87 -3.79
C PHE A 342 4.33 0.45 -3.46
N CYS A 343 5.60 0.28 -3.11
CA CYS A 343 6.17 -0.97 -2.61
C CYS A 343 5.79 -1.19 -1.14
N VAL A 344 5.05 -2.24 -0.83
CA VAL A 344 4.54 -2.52 0.52
C VAL A 344 5.14 -3.81 1.07
N GLY A 345 5.82 -3.69 2.22
CA GLY A 345 6.35 -4.84 2.97
C GLY A 345 5.38 -5.31 4.05
N PRO A 346 5.47 -6.59 4.49
CA PRO A 346 4.66 -7.11 5.57
C PRO A 346 5.23 -6.77 6.95
N SER A 347 4.35 -6.35 7.87
CA SER A 347 4.63 -6.27 9.30
C SER A 347 4.06 -7.46 10.06
N GLY A 348 4.76 -7.86 11.13
CA GLY A 348 4.29 -8.87 12.06
C GLY A 348 3.26 -8.32 13.05
N ARG A 349 2.65 -9.24 13.82
CA ARG A 349 1.91 -8.88 15.03
C ARG A 349 2.86 -8.22 16.03
N ASP A 350 2.36 -7.21 16.74
CA ASP A 350 3.12 -6.27 17.59
C ASP A 350 3.97 -5.26 16.80
N GLY A 351 3.87 -5.27 15.47
CA GLY A 351 4.60 -4.38 14.57
C GLY A 351 5.97 -4.91 14.16
N GLY A 352 6.82 -4.02 13.65
CA GLY A 352 8.11 -4.44 13.09
C GLY A 352 7.97 -5.14 11.75
N TRP A 353 9.10 -5.55 11.19
CA TRP A 353 9.13 -6.40 9.99
C TRP A 353 8.63 -7.81 10.31
N PHE A 354 7.86 -8.42 9.40
CA PHE A 354 7.39 -9.78 9.59
C PHE A 354 8.53 -10.80 9.55
N LEU A 355 8.66 -11.55 10.65
CA LEU A 355 9.56 -12.69 10.78
C LEU A 355 8.74 -13.97 11.03
N TRP A 356 8.99 -15.02 10.26
CA TRP A 356 8.33 -16.32 10.43
C TRP A 356 9.24 -17.30 11.19
N ARG A 357 8.64 -18.23 11.93
CA ARG A 357 9.38 -19.27 12.68
C ARG A 357 9.63 -20.48 11.79
N ASP A 358 10.91 -20.84 11.62
CA ASP A 358 11.30 -22.08 10.95
C ASP A 358 10.96 -23.33 11.80
N ARG A 359 11.10 -24.52 11.21
CA ARG A 359 10.82 -25.80 11.91
C ARG A 359 11.66 -26.03 13.17
N ARG A 360 12.73 -25.26 13.38
CA ARG A 360 13.59 -25.30 14.57
C ARG A 360 13.26 -24.18 15.56
N GLY A 361 12.14 -23.47 15.35
CA GLY A 361 11.70 -22.35 16.17
C GLY A 361 12.55 -21.09 15.99
N ARG A 362 13.34 -20.96 14.93
CA ARG A 362 14.18 -19.78 14.70
C ARG A 362 13.48 -18.80 13.77
N SER A 363 13.57 -17.50 14.07
CA SER A 363 12.95 -16.47 13.25
C SER A 363 13.75 -16.20 11.98
N ARG A 364 13.02 -16.00 10.88
CA ARG A 364 13.54 -15.72 9.55
C ARG A 364 12.72 -14.61 8.90
N PRO A 365 13.32 -13.79 8.03
CA PRO A 365 12.60 -12.77 7.31
C PRO A 365 11.69 -13.45 6.30
N PHE A 366 10.49 -12.92 6.15
CA PHE A 366 9.53 -13.47 5.20
C PHE A 366 9.69 -12.89 3.79
N ALA A 367 9.82 -11.56 3.72
CA ALA A 367 9.73 -10.79 2.49
C ALA A 367 11.08 -10.22 2.08
N ASN A 368 11.21 -9.78 0.82
CA ASN A 368 12.37 -9.01 0.37
C ASN A 368 12.46 -7.64 1.09
N ARG A 369 13.66 -7.08 1.14
CA ARG A 369 13.96 -5.75 1.71
C ARG A 369 14.66 -4.88 0.68
N GLY A 370 14.60 -3.57 0.77
CA GLY A 370 15.34 -2.71 -0.14
C GLY A 370 14.99 -1.23 -0.05
N PRO A 371 15.75 -0.37 -0.75
CA PRO A 371 15.54 1.07 -0.73
C PRO A 371 14.16 1.48 -1.27
N ALA A 372 13.53 0.63 -2.10
CA ALA A 372 12.22 0.91 -2.67
C ALA A 372 11.05 0.68 -1.71
N VAL A 373 11.22 -0.06 -0.61
CA VAL A 373 10.14 -0.30 0.36
C VAL A 373 9.58 1.04 0.81
N ARG A 374 8.30 1.30 0.54
CA ARG A 374 7.67 2.58 0.85
C ARG A 374 7.10 2.54 2.27
N TRP A 375 6.24 1.56 2.55
CA TRP A 375 5.51 1.42 3.81
C TRP A 375 5.41 -0.05 4.24
N LEU A 376 5.05 -0.25 5.51
CA LEU A 376 4.59 -1.53 6.03
C LEU A 376 3.08 -1.57 6.23
N ALA A 377 2.50 -2.76 6.03
CA ALA A 377 1.15 -3.10 6.46
C ALA A 377 1.13 -4.53 7.04
N PRO A 378 0.15 -4.89 7.88
CA PRO A 378 0.06 -6.23 8.47
C PRO A 378 0.09 -7.35 7.43
N GLY A 379 0.92 -8.37 7.66
CA GLY A 379 1.04 -9.53 6.78
C GLY A 379 1.08 -10.87 7.53
N ASP A 380 0.86 -10.86 8.84
CA ASP A 380 1.04 -12.03 9.70
C ASP A 380 -0.22 -12.34 10.50
N ASP A 381 -0.47 -13.61 10.82
CA ASP A 381 -1.59 -14.06 11.68
C ASP A 381 -2.93 -13.35 11.39
N LEU A 382 -3.27 -13.19 10.09
CA LEU A 382 -4.52 -12.58 9.67
C LEU A 382 -5.61 -13.64 9.57
N ALA A 383 -6.84 -13.24 9.87
CA ALA A 383 -8.00 -14.07 9.60
C ALA A 383 -8.10 -14.43 8.10
N CYS A 384 -8.26 -15.72 7.83
CA CYS A 384 -8.53 -16.25 6.51
C CYS A 384 -9.94 -15.83 6.10
N PRO A 385 -10.09 -15.06 5.01
CA PRO A 385 -11.37 -14.43 4.70
C PRO A 385 -12.42 -15.36 4.09
N ILE A 386 -12.01 -16.55 3.66
CA ILE A 386 -12.87 -17.53 3.00
C ILE A 386 -12.79 -18.84 3.80
N PRO A 387 -13.93 -19.40 4.26
CA PRO A 387 -13.94 -20.64 5.02
C PRO A 387 -13.47 -21.82 4.14
N PRO A 388 -12.75 -22.80 4.72
CA PRO A 388 -12.15 -23.89 3.95
C PRO A 388 -13.15 -24.91 3.38
N ALA A 389 -14.40 -24.94 3.86
CA ALA A 389 -15.47 -25.79 3.34
C ALA A 389 -16.86 -25.31 3.83
N PRO A 390 -17.95 -25.62 3.10
CA PRO A 390 -19.31 -25.48 3.62
C PRO A 390 -19.49 -26.27 4.93
N GLY A 391 -19.98 -25.62 5.99
CA GLY A 391 -20.27 -26.27 7.28
C GLY A 391 -19.15 -26.22 8.33
N ALA A 392 -18.02 -25.54 8.06
CA ALA A 392 -17.07 -25.17 9.10
C ALA A 392 -17.73 -24.19 10.10
N ASP A 393 -17.41 -24.32 11.39
CA ASP A 393 -17.92 -23.42 12.42
C ASP A 393 -17.54 -21.96 12.08
N PRO A 394 -18.52 -21.07 11.86
CA PRO A 394 -18.27 -19.65 11.59
C PRO A 394 -17.50 -18.95 12.72
N ALA A 395 -17.53 -19.50 13.94
CA ALA A 395 -16.85 -18.95 15.11
C ALA A 395 -15.35 -19.34 15.18
N ALA A 396 -14.90 -20.36 14.44
CA ALA A 396 -13.51 -20.79 14.43
C ALA A 396 -12.71 -20.01 13.38
N GLU A 397 -12.22 -18.83 13.76
CA GLU A 397 -11.37 -18.01 12.90
C GLU A 397 -10.03 -18.72 12.62
N ARG A 398 -9.81 -19.10 11.36
CA ARG A 398 -8.52 -19.65 10.92
C ARG A 398 -7.56 -18.50 10.63
N LEU A 399 -6.38 -18.54 11.23
CA LEU A 399 -5.31 -17.60 10.94
C LEU A 399 -4.45 -18.07 9.76
N CYS A 400 -3.91 -17.12 9.01
CA CYS A 400 -2.98 -17.36 7.91
C CYS A 400 -1.95 -16.24 7.83
N HIS A 401 -0.76 -16.58 7.35
CA HIS A 401 0.25 -15.60 6.96
C HIS A 401 -0.19 -15.04 5.61
N ALA A 402 -0.59 -13.77 5.60
CA ALA A 402 -1.03 -13.07 4.40
C ALA A 402 0.15 -12.53 3.59
N GLU A 403 1.32 -12.47 4.21
CA GLU A 403 2.60 -12.20 3.58
C GLU A 403 2.64 -10.79 2.96
N SER A 404 3.58 -10.54 2.03
CA SER A 404 3.70 -9.25 1.36
C SER A 404 2.49 -8.95 0.47
N SER A 405 1.90 -9.97 -0.18
CA SER A 405 0.68 -9.83 -0.99
C SER A 405 -0.49 -9.30 -0.14
N GLY A 406 -0.78 -9.93 1.00
CA GLY A 406 -1.83 -9.47 1.91
C GLY A 406 -1.57 -8.08 2.49
N ALA A 407 -0.32 -7.77 2.83
CA ALA A 407 0.07 -6.43 3.26
C ALA A 407 -0.24 -5.38 2.17
N SER A 408 0.04 -5.69 0.90
CA SER A 408 -0.29 -4.80 -0.23
C SER A 408 -1.81 -4.58 -0.39
N ALA A 409 -2.62 -5.62 -0.15
CA ALA A 409 -4.08 -5.53 -0.17
C ALA A 409 -4.62 -4.66 0.98
N LEU A 410 -4.11 -4.83 2.21
CA LEU A 410 -4.49 -3.99 3.34
C LEU A 410 -4.09 -2.53 3.13
N ALA A 411 -2.90 -2.29 2.58
CA ALA A 411 -2.45 -0.95 2.22
C ALA A 411 -3.37 -0.32 1.18
N ALA A 412 -3.78 -1.06 0.14
CA ALA A 412 -4.74 -0.56 -0.84
C ALA A 412 -6.10 -0.23 -0.23
N GLY A 413 -6.60 -1.07 0.70
CA GLY A 413 -7.77 -0.76 1.50
C GLY A 413 -7.64 0.56 2.26
N ALA A 414 -6.50 0.80 2.93
CA ALA A 414 -6.24 2.06 3.62
C ALA A 414 -6.20 3.26 2.66
N LEU A 415 -5.61 3.12 1.47
CA LEU A 415 -5.61 4.16 0.44
C LEU A 415 -7.04 4.48 -0.03
N LEU A 416 -7.91 3.48 -0.18
CA LEU A 416 -9.33 3.68 -0.54
C LEU A 416 -10.07 4.48 0.54
N LEU A 417 -9.86 4.17 1.82
CA LEU A 417 -10.42 4.96 2.92
C LEU A 417 -9.98 6.42 2.83
N VAL A 418 -8.68 6.68 2.65
CA VAL A 418 -8.12 8.04 2.51
C VAL A 418 -8.73 8.77 1.31
N LEU A 419 -8.86 8.09 0.16
CA LEU A 419 -9.45 8.66 -1.05
C LEU A 419 -10.95 8.91 -0.91
N ALA A 420 -11.68 8.10 -0.15
CA ALA A 420 -13.08 8.39 0.19
C ALA A 420 -13.19 9.68 1.03
N ARG A 421 -12.24 9.93 1.93
CA ARG A 421 -12.17 11.17 2.71
C ARG A 421 -11.85 12.38 1.86
N ASN A 422 -10.88 12.26 0.95
CA ASN A 422 -10.47 13.35 0.05
C ASN A 422 -10.19 12.87 -1.38
N PRO A 423 -11.23 12.76 -2.22
CA PRO A 423 -11.09 12.25 -3.58
C PRO A 423 -10.36 13.21 -4.52
N ALA A 424 -10.04 14.42 -4.05
CA ALA A 424 -9.29 15.42 -4.82
C ALA A 424 -7.77 15.28 -4.70
N LEU A 425 -7.28 14.42 -3.79
CA LEU A 425 -5.85 14.13 -3.64
C LEU A 425 -5.27 13.60 -4.96
N ARG A 426 -4.20 14.25 -5.41
CA ARG A 426 -3.28 13.75 -6.44
C ARG A 426 -2.39 12.66 -5.86
N LEU A 427 -1.78 11.85 -6.71
CA LEU A 427 -0.92 10.73 -6.29
C LEU A 427 0.21 11.18 -5.35
N SER A 428 0.91 12.28 -5.67
CA SER A 428 1.97 12.82 -4.81
C SER A 428 1.46 13.39 -3.48
N GLU A 429 0.25 13.98 -3.48
CA GLU A 429 -0.40 14.47 -2.27
C GLU A 429 -0.84 13.30 -1.38
N LEU A 430 -1.35 12.21 -1.97
CA LEU A 430 -1.71 10.97 -1.28
C LEU A 430 -0.48 10.34 -0.62
N ASP A 431 0.60 10.17 -1.37
CA ASP A 431 1.87 9.64 -0.87
C ASP A 431 2.44 10.47 0.29
N ALA A 432 2.51 11.80 0.11
CA ALA A 432 3.00 12.71 1.16
C ALA A 432 2.12 12.66 2.41
N LEU A 433 0.80 12.59 2.25
CA LEU A 433 -0.13 12.51 3.38
C LEU A 433 0.04 11.20 4.15
N VAL A 434 0.00 10.05 3.45
CA VAL A 434 0.15 8.73 4.08
C VAL A 434 1.51 8.65 4.79
N THR A 435 2.59 9.03 4.11
CA THR A 435 3.95 8.99 4.67
C THR A 435 4.09 9.84 5.94
N ARG A 436 3.48 11.02 6.01
CA ARG A 436 3.51 11.88 7.20
C ARG A 436 2.62 11.37 8.35
N THR A 437 1.74 10.42 8.08
CA THR A 437 0.80 9.85 9.07
C THR A 437 1.19 8.44 9.52
N LEU A 438 2.30 7.89 9.02
CA LEU A 438 2.78 6.57 9.39
C LEU A 438 3.10 6.48 10.89
N THR A 439 2.90 5.30 11.44
CA THR A 439 3.45 4.94 12.75
C THR A 439 4.94 4.58 12.58
N PRO A 440 5.86 5.26 13.28
CA PRO A 440 7.27 4.91 13.26
C PRO A 440 7.50 3.49 13.79
N VAL A 441 8.35 2.71 13.11
CA VAL A 441 8.63 1.31 13.48
C VAL A 441 10.07 1.17 13.98
N PRO A 442 10.32 0.87 15.27
CA PRO A 442 11.67 0.70 15.80
C PRO A 442 12.53 -0.18 14.88
N PRO A 443 13.76 0.22 14.55
CA PRO A 443 14.52 -0.49 13.53
C PRO A 443 15.11 -1.81 14.06
N ALA A 444 15.27 -1.92 15.38
CA ALA A 444 15.61 -3.16 16.07
C ALA A 444 14.47 -4.19 15.95
N ALA A 445 14.84 -5.46 15.81
CA ALA A 445 13.88 -6.55 15.84
C ALA A 445 13.26 -6.68 17.24
N PRO A 446 11.97 -7.07 17.35
CA PRO A 446 11.34 -7.28 18.64
C PRO A 446 12.01 -8.45 19.38
N ALA A 447 11.92 -8.47 20.72
CA ALA A 447 12.46 -9.57 21.52
C ALA A 447 11.86 -10.93 21.14
N SER A 448 10.59 -10.92 20.68
CA SER A 448 9.89 -12.07 20.10
C SER A 448 10.53 -12.61 18.83
N ALA A 449 11.55 -11.96 18.26
CA ALA A 449 12.34 -12.49 17.15
C ALA A 449 13.39 -13.52 17.60
N ALA A 450 13.75 -13.60 18.88
CA ALA A 450 14.76 -14.54 19.34
C ALA A 450 14.21 -15.98 19.50
N PRO A 451 14.99 -17.04 19.18
CA PRO A 451 16.28 -17.00 18.49
C PRO A 451 16.12 -16.70 17.00
N VAL A 452 17.04 -15.92 16.43
CA VAL A 452 17.08 -15.64 14.99
C VAL A 452 17.87 -16.75 14.29
N ALA A 453 17.48 -17.12 13.07
CA ALA A 453 18.21 -18.13 12.31
C ALA A 453 19.60 -17.66 11.89
N ASP A 454 19.73 -16.39 11.51
CA ASP A 454 20.97 -15.72 11.15
C ASP A 454 20.92 -14.22 11.55
N PRO A 455 21.92 -13.64 12.21
CA PRO A 455 21.98 -12.19 12.45
C PRO A 455 21.84 -11.30 11.20
N TRP A 456 22.29 -11.75 10.02
CA TRP A 456 22.14 -11.04 8.73
C TRP A 456 20.67 -10.87 8.32
N ASP A 457 19.81 -11.75 8.80
CA ASP A 457 18.38 -11.71 8.54
C ASP A 457 17.71 -10.48 9.18
N LEU A 458 18.35 -9.81 10.14
CA LEU A 458 17.78 -8.62 10.80
C LEU A 458 18.28 -7.28 10.22
N LEU A 459 19.23 -7.28 9.30
CA LEU A 459 19.80 -6.05 8.76
C LEU A 459 18.94 -5.42 7.64
N PRO A 460 19.17 -4.14 7.28
CA PRO A 460 19.83 -3.13 8.10
C PRO A 460 18.98 -2.79 9.33
N ASP A 461 19.64 -2.42 10.42
CA ASP A 461 19.04 -1.94 11.67
C ASP A 461 19.12 -0.40 11.81
N ALA A 462 19.70 0.29 10.82
CA ALA A 462 19.73 1.73 10.76
C ALA A 462 18.56 2.31 9.94
N ARG A 463 18.32 3.60 10.17
CA ARG A 463 17.54 4.46 9.30
C ARG A 463 18.44 5.52 8.67
N ASP A 464 18.08 5.99 7.49
CA ASP A 464 18.71 7.18 6.94
C ASP A 464 18.22 8.47 7.64
N ARG A 465 18.73 9.62 7.20
CA ARG A 465 18.38 10.93 7.77
C ARG A 465 16.90 11.28 7.56
N ASP A 466 16.29 10.74 6.52
CA ASP A 466 14.88 10.96 6.20
C ASP A 466 13.96 10.00 6.96
N GLY A 467 14.55 9.09 7.76
CA GLY A 467 13.84 8.12 8.58
C GLY A 467 13.49 6.83 7.84
N HIS A 468 13.97 6.64 6.62
CA HIS A 468 13.73 5.44 5.83
C HIS A 468 14.59 4.26 6.32
N SER A 469 14.01 3.06 6.31
CA SER A 469 14.69 1.80 6.53
C SER A 469 14.39 0.84 5.37
N ALA A 470 15.40 0.10 4.90
CA ALA A 470 15.20 -0.88 3.83
C ALA A 470 14.21 -2.01 4.18
N LYS A 471 13.94 -2.24 5.47
CA LYS A 471 12.93 -3.23 5.92
C LYS A 471 11.54 -2.63 6.07
N HIS A 472 11.47 -1.41 6.61
CA HIS A 472 10.22 -0.81 7.08
C HIS A 472 9.72 0.36 6.23
N GLY A 473 10.48 0.74 5.20
CA GLY A 473 10.28 1.99 4.49
C GLY A 473 10.31 3.18 5.45
N TYR A 474 9.34 4.08 5.32
CA TYR A 474 9.16 5.22 6.22
C TYR A 474 8.39 4.87 7.52
N GLY A 475 7.82 3.66 7.62
CA GLY A 475 7.01 3.24 8.77
C GLY A 475 5.79 2.42 8.37
N ARG A 476 4.93 2.15 9.35
CA ARG A 476 3.70 1.35 9.18
C ARG A 476 2.51 2.25 8.91
N ILE A 477 1.64 1.83 8.01
CA ILE A 477 0.39 2.53 7.70
C ILE A 477 -0.51 2.61 8.94
N ASP A 478 -1.06 3.80 9.18
CA ASP A 478 -2.16 4.05 10.12
C ASP A 478 -3.29 4.73 9.33
N ALA A 479 -4.28 3.93 8.94
CA ALA A 479 -5.41 4.35 8.14
C ALA A 479 -6.29 5.37 8.88
N GLY A 480 -6.43 5.24 10.20
CA GLY A 480 -7.20 6.18 11.03
C GLY A 480 -6.59 7.57 11.03
N ARG A 481 -5.29 7.68 11.32
CA ARG A 481 -4.53 8.93 11.25
C ARG A 481 -4.58 9.54 9.85
N ALA A 482 -4.34 8.74 8.82
CA ALA A 482 -4.38 9.19 7.43
C ALA A 482 -5.77 9.73 7.04
N CYS A 483 -6.86 9.07 7.47
CA CYS A 483 -8.22 9.50 7.18
C CYS A 483 -8.61 10.80 7.88
N LEU A 484 -8.19 10.98 9.14
CA LEU A 484 -8.35 12.25 9.87
C LEU A 484 -7.65 13.39 9.13
N ALA A 485 -6.37 13.18 8.82
CA ALA A 485 -5.52 14.15 8.13
C ALA A 485 -6.02 14.50 6.72
N ALA A 486 -6.56 13.53 5.99
CA ALA A 486 -7.05 13.76 4.62
C ALA A 486 -8.31 14.64 4.58
N GLY A 487 -9.15 14.55 5.61
CA GLY A 487 -10.45 15.20 5.63
C GLY A 487 -10.42 16.66 6.09
N ASP A 488 -9.44 17.04 6.91
CA ASP A 488 -9.47 18.31 7.64
C ASP A 488 -8.07 18.89 7.93
N PRO A 489 -7.81 20.18 7.65
CA PRO A 489 -6.49 20.78 7.81
C PRO A 489 -6.05 20.93 9.27
N ILE A 490 -6.99 21.07 10.21
CA ILE A 490 -6.66 21.13 11.65
C ILE A 490 -6.35 19.74 12.17
N ALA A 491 -7.15 18.73 11.77
CA ALA A 491 -6.85 17.34 12.11
C ALA A 491 -5.47 16.91 11.56
N LEU A 492 -5.13 17.30 10.32
CA LEU A 492 -3.79 17.13 9.77
C LEU A 492 -2.74 17.77 10.68
N ALA A 493 -2.89 19.05 11.03
CA ALA A 493 -1.92 19.73 11.88
C ALA A 493 -1.74 19.05 13.25
N LEU A 494 -2.83 18.56 13.86
CA LEU A 494 -2.81 17.84 15.13
C LEU A 494 -2.08 16.49 15.03
N VAL A 495 -2.36 15.70 14.00
CA VAL A 495 -1.64 14.43 13.73
C VAL A 495 -0.15 14.69 13.54
N LEU A 496 0.21 15.73 12.76
CA LEU A 496 1.62 16.05 12.49
C LEU A 496 2.41 16.51 13.73
N ILE A 497 1.74 16.99 14.77
CA ILE A 497 2.38 17.34 16.04
C ILE A 497 2.30 16.22 17.08
N GLY A 498 1.77 15.04 16.72
CA GLY A 498 1.66 13.86 17.57
C GLY A 498 0.43 13.83 18.48
N GLU A 499 -0.56 14.69 18.24
CA GLU A 499 -1.74 14.85 19.10
C GLU A 499 -2.96 14.11 18.52
N ASP A 500 -2.86 12.78 18.40
CA ASP A 500 -3.91 11.97 17.78
C ASP A 500 -5.23 11.99 18.55
N GLY A 501 -5.16 11.95 19.89
CA GLY A 501 -6.33 12.06 20.75
C GLY A 501 -7.08 13.37 20.48
N ALA A 502 -6.35 14.47 20.35
CA ALA A 502 -6.89 15.76 19.97
C ALA A 502 -7.45 15.76 18.54
N ALA A 503 -6.75 15.14 17.57
CA ALA A 503 -7.23 15.03 16.20
C ALA A 503 -8.55 14.21 16.11
N ARG A 504 -8.69 13.17 16.94
CA ARG A 504 -9.94 12.42 17.12
C ARG A 504 -10.98 13.26 17.85
N ALA A 505 -10.64 13.98 18.91
CA ALA A 505 -11.58 14.86 19.60
C ALA A 505 -12.09 15.98 18.68
N PHE A 506 -11.28 16.40 17.70
CA PHE A 506 -11.63 17.34 16.65
C PHE A 506 -12.65 16.71 15.67
N ARG A 507 -13.90 16.59 16.11
CA ARG A 507 -15.06 16.24 15.28
C ARG A 507 -15.46 17.46 14.47
N GLY A 508 -14.60 17.86 13.53
CA GLY A 508 -14.70 18.99 12.61
C GLY A 508 -15.82 19.95 12.99
N ALA A 509 -15.49 21.03 13.71
CA ALA A 509 -16.43 22.07 14.08
C ALA A 509 -17.30 22.40 12.86
N ARG A 510 -18.53 21.85 12.82
CA ARG A 510 -19.40 21.74 11.62
C ARG A 510 -19.87 23.09 11.08
N ARG A 511 -19.17 24.18 11.43
CA ARG A 511 -19.53 25.58 11.23
C ARG A 511 -18.34 26.50 10.89
N LEU A 512 -17.08 26.04 10.91
CA LEU A 512 -15.93 26.92 10.60
C LEU A 512 -15.71 27.09 9.09
N TYR A 513 -15.77 25.98 8.35
CA TYR A 513 -15.59 25.93 6.90
C TYR A 513 -16.28 24.69 6.33
N SER A 514 -16.55 24.71 5.03
CA SER A 514 -17.16 23.61 4.29
C SER A 514 -16.17 22.46 4.11
N ARG A 515 -16.72 21.25 3.88
CA ARG A 515 -15.90 20.07 3.51
C ARG A 515 -15.07 20.32 2.24
N ARG A 516 -15.52 21.18 1.33
CA ARG A 516 -14.80 21.49 0.09
C ARG A 516 -13.58 22.35 0.38
N LEU A 517 -13.74 23.39 1.21
CA LEU A 517 -12.62 24.22 1.66
C LEU A 517 -11.64 23.40 2.51
N ALA A 518 -12.12 22.56 3.42
CA ALA A 518 -11.28 21.67 4.24
C ALA A 518 -10.36 20.78 3.38
N ARG A 519 -10.94 20.03 2.44
CA ARG A 519 -10.20 19.14 1.52
C ARG A 519 -9.20 19.88 0.66
N TRP A 520 -9.54 21.07 0.19
CA TRP A 520 -8.61 21.91 -0.57
C TRP A 520 -7.49 22.45 0.32
N ALA A 521 -7.79 22.88 1.54
CA ALA A 521 -6.81 23.38 2.49
C ALA A 521 -5.80 22.29 2.88
N VAL A 522 -6.24 21.04 3.11
CA VAL A 522 -5.32 19.90 3.29
C VAL A 522 -4.31 19.80 2.15
N ARG A 523 -4.78 19.90 0.90
CA ARG A 523 -3.89 19.86 -0.28
C ARG A 523 -2.94 21.05 -0.33
N ALA A 524 -3.41 22.25 0.04
CA ALA A 524 -2.57 23.42 0.16
C ALA A 524 -1.48 23.27 1.23
N LEU A 525 -1.80 22.68 2.40
CA LEU A 525 -0.84 22.38 3.46
C LEU A 525 0.20 21.32 3.03
N LEU A 526 -0.21 20.32 2.24
CA LEU A 526 0.72 19.33 1.70
C LEU A 526 1.69 19.96 0.69
N ALA A 527 1.22 20.91 -0.12
CA ALA A 527 2.00 21.58 -1.15
C ALA A 527 2.88 22.73 -0.65
N ASP A 528 2.48 23.41 0.44
CA ASP A 528 3.16 24.58 0.99
C ASP A 528 3.66 24.32 2.44
N PRO A 529 4.96 24.02 2.62
CA PRO A 529 5.53 23.76 3.94
C PRO A 529 5.39 24.92 4.93
N GLY A 530 5.36 26.17 4.43
CA GLY A 530 5.18 27.36 5.26
C GLY A 530 3.78 27.43 5.85
N LEU A 531 2.75 27.15 5.04
CA LEU A 531 1.37 27.05 5.53
C LEU A 531 1.21 25.87 6.50
N CYS A 532 1.81 24.72 6.18
CA CYS A 532 1.80 23.55 7.06
C CYS A 532 2.39 23.89 8.43
N HIS A 533 3.55 24.54 8.46
CA HIS A 533 4.18 24.98 9.69
C HIS A 533 3.30 25.95 10.46
N GLY A 534 2.69 26.94 9.78
CA GLY A 534 1.79 27.90 10.41
C GLY A 534 0.57 27.24 11.07
N ALA A 535 -0.04 26.26 10.39
CA ALA A 535 -1.14 25.48 10.97
C ALA A 535 -0.69 24.66 12.19
N CYS A 536 0.46 23.99 12.12
CA CYS A 536 1.02 23.25 13.25
C CYS A 536 1.41 24.17 14.43
N ALA A 537 1.95 25.37 14.16
CA ALA A 537 2.27 26.34 15.19
C ALA A 537 1.01 26.81 15.92
N LEU A 538 -0.07 27.09 15.18
CA LEU A 538 -1.36 27.43 15.76
C LEU A 538 -1.93 26.30 16.63
N ALA A 539 -1.82 25.05 16.18
CA ALA A 539 -2.23 23.87 16.94
C ALA A 539 -1.41 23.70 18.25
N ARG A 540 -0.09 23.92 18.20
CA ARG A 540 0.76 23.91 19.40
C ARG A 540 0.41 25.05 20.36
N HIS A 541 0.08 26.23 19.85
CA HIS A 541 -0.40 27.33 20.67
C HIS A 541 -1.73 27.01 21.34
N ALA A 542 -2.68 26.40 20.61
CA ALA A 542 -3.93 25.91 21.19
C ALA A 542 -3.66 24.94 22.35
N ARG A 543 -2.75 23.98 22.17
CA ARG A 543 -2.34 23.05 23.24
C ARG A 543 -1.80 23.78 24.47
N LEU A 544 -0.96 24.80 24.28
CA LEU A 544 -0.35 25.53 25.39
C LEU A 544 -1.36 26.31 26.23
N VAL A 545 -2.44 26.82 25.61
CA VAL A 545 -3.45 27.65 26.29
C VAL A 545 -4.70 26.88 26.73
N ALA A 546 -4.83 25.62 26.35
CA ALA A 546 -5.89 24.74 26.83
C ALA A 546 -5.78 24.58 28.35
N GLY A 547 -6.91 24.66 29.04
CA GLY A 547 -7.08 24.56 30.49
C GLY A 547 -6.54 25.74 31.32
N ASP A 548 -5.85 26.71 30.70
CA ASP A 548 -5.15 27.76 31.43
C ASP A 548 -5.56 29.18 30.97
N ALA A 549 -6.49 29.78 31.71
CA ALA A 549 -6.97 31.13 31.47
C ALA A 549 -5.87 32.22 31.65
N ARG A 550 -4.81 31.95 32.43
CA ARG A 550 -3.68 32.90 32.58
C ARG A 550 -2.87 32.96 31.29
N ARG A 551 -2.56 31.79 30.69
CA ARG A 551 -1.85 31.72 29.40
C ARG A 551 -2.64 32.36 28.28
N ARG A 552 -3.97 32.21 28.25
CA ARG A 552 -4.83 32.92 27.28
C ARG A 552 -4.70 34.43 27.38
N ARG A 553 -4.82 34.98 28.59
CA ARG A 553 -4.69 36.43 28.83
C ARG A 553 -3.30 36.96 28.49
N ALA A 554 -2.26 36.14 28.62
CA ALA A 554 -0.88 36.55 28.35
C ALA A 554 -0.60 36.86 26.87
N HIS A 555 -1.42 36.40 25.92
CA HIS A 555 -1.24 36.69 24.49
C HIS A 555 -1.55 38.15 24.11
N GLY A 556 -2.27 38.87 24.96
CA GLY A 556 -2.82 40.18 24.63
C GLY A 556 -3.99 40.10 23.63
N PRO A 557 -4.90 41.09 23.63
CA PRO A 557 -6.09 41.06 22.77
C PRO A 557 -5.76 41.10 21.28
N GLY A 558 -6.40 40.24 20.48
CA GLY A 558 -6.31 40.22 19.01
C GLY A 558 -5.17 39.40 18.42
N THR A 559 -4.27 38.84 19.25
CA THR A 559 -3.14 38.03 18.79
C THR A 559 -3.59 36.76 18.07
N VAL A 560 -4.60 36.06 18.58
CA VAL A 560 -5.12 34.83 17.94
C VAL A 560 -5.77 35.18 16.61
N LEU A 561 -6.60 36.23 16.59
CA LEU A 561 -7.26 36.70 15.39
C LEU A 561 -6.24 37.12 14.30
N ARG A 562 -5.14 37.77 14.70
CA ARG A 562 -4.04 38.10 13.81
C ARG A 562 -3.42 36.86 13.18
N GLN A 563 -3.12 35.82 13.97
CA GLN A 563 -2.52 34.59 13.44
C GLN A 563 -3.48 33.85 12.49
N LEU A 564 -4.76 33.78 12.83
CA LEU A 564 -5.79 33.23 11.93
C LEU A 564 -5.88 34.00 10.61
N SER A 565 -5.81 35.33 10.68
CA SER A 565 -5.82 36.20 9.49
C SER A 565 -4.59 36.01 8.61
N ILE A 566 -3.40 35.89 9.21
CA ILE A 566 -2.15 35.61 8.47
C ILE A 566 -2.25 34.27 7.76
N LEU A 567 -2.71 33.22 8.46
CA LEU A 567 -2.85 31.88 7.87
C LEU A 567 -3.88 31.87 6.73
N ALA A 568 -5.04 32.51 6.91
CA ALA A 568 -6.06 32.62 5.87
C ALA A 568 -5.57 33.40 4.63
N ARG A 569 -4.80 34.48 4.84
CA ARG A 569 -4.18 35.24 3.73
C ARG A 569 -3.13 34.40 3.03
N GLY A 570 -2.36 33.61 3.79
CA GLY A 570 -1.40 32.65 3.25
C GLY A 570 -2.07 31.62 2.34
N PHE A 571 -3.21 31.04 2.75
CA PHE A 571 -4.00 30.17 1.88
C PHE A 571 -4.43 30.87 0.58
N ALA A 572 -4.91 32.11 0.66
CA ALA A 572 -5.37 32.84 -0.52
C ALA A 572 -4.24 33.24 -1.48
N ALA A 573 -3.03 33.46 -0.95
CA ALA A 573 -1.88 33.94 -1.71
C ALA A 573 -0.88 32.85 -2.11
N SER A 574 -1.01 31.61 -1.61
CA SER A 574 -0.05 30.55 -1.90
C SER A 574 -0.01 30.19 -3.38
N ARG A 575 1.19 30.26 -3.95
CA ARG A 575 1.47 29.85 -5.34
C ARG A 575 1.71 28.35 -5.48
N HIS A 576 2.01 27.67 -4.37
CA HIS A 576 2.25 26.23 -4.34
C HIS A 576 0.94 25.45 -4.18
N ALA A 577 -0.07 26.05 -3.53
CA ALA A 577 -1.38 25.45 -3.37
C ALA A 577 -2.05 25.18 -4.74
N PRO A 578 -2.82 24.09 -4.86
CA PRO A 578 -3.60 23.85 -6.07
C PRO A 578 -4.62 24.98 -6.29
N PRO A 579 -4.92 25.37 -7.54
CA PRO A 579 -5.91 26.42 -7.79
C PRO A 579 -7.27 26.08 -7.15
N PRO A 580 -7.86 26.97 -6.32
CA PRO A 580 -9.16 26.73 -5.73
C PRO A 580 -10.26 26.81 -6.80
N SER A 581 -11.26 25.93 -6.68
CA SER A 581 -12.50 26.08 -7.45
C SER A 581 -13.21 27.40 -7.08
N PRO A 582 -14.06 27.98 -7.95
CA PRO A 582 -14.77 29.24 -7.66
C PRO A 582 -15.44 29.25 -6.27
N ARG A 583 -16.18 28.19 -5.94
CA ARG A 583 -16.85 28.06 -4.62
C ARG A 583 -15.89 28.06 -3.42
N VAL A 584 -14.69 27.50 -3.59
CA VAL A 584 -13.66 27.50 -2.52
C VAL A 584 -13.05 28.90 -2.38
N ARG A 585 -12.83 29.58 -3.51
CA ARG A 585 -12.34 30.96 -3.53
C ARG A 585 -13.33 31.90 -2.86
N ASP A 586 -14.61 31.82 -3.21
CA ASP A 586 -15.67 32.67 -2.64
C ASP A 586 -15.78 32.45 -1.12
N GLU A 587 -15.73 31.20 -0.67
CA GLU A 587 -15.75 30.87 0.76
C GLU A 587 -14.51 31.37 1.49
N LEU A 588 -13.32 31.27 0.89
CA LEU A 588 -12.07 31.77 1.46
C LEU A 588 -12.06 33.29 1.55
N THR A 589 -12.55 33.99 0.52
CA THR A 589 -12.73 35.45 0.53
C THR A 589 -13.73 35.86 1.62
N ALA A 590 -14.88 35.19 1.72
CA ALA A 590 -15.85 35.46 2.78
C ALA A 590 -15.28 35.21 4.19
N LEU A 591 -14.42 34.19 4.34
CA LEU A 591 -13.70 33.95 5.59
C LEU A 591 -12.72 35.09 5.92
N LEU A 592 -11.95 35.55 4.94
CA LEU A 592 -11.03 36.68 5.10
C LEU A 592 -11.77 37.97 5.48
N ASP A 593 -12.87 38.28 4.80
CA ASP A 593 -13.69 39.46 5.09
C ASP A 593 -14.27 39.41 6.50
N ARG A 594 -14.70 38.23 6.97
CA ARG A 594 -15.13 38.03 8.36
C ARG A 594 -14.00 38.31 9.34
N LEU A 595 -12.81 37.76 9.10
CA LEU A 595 -11.65 37.96 9.97
C LEU A 595 -11.22 39.45 10.03
N VAL A 596 -11.27 40.16 8.91
CA VAL A 596 -10.98 41.60 8.85
C VAL A 596 -12.02 42.40 9.63
N ARG A 597 -13.32 42.13 9.45
CA ARG A 597 -14.37 42.79 10.24
C ARG A 597 -14.24 42.52 11.74
N SER A 598 -13.93 41.28 12.13
CA SER A 598 -13.67 40.91 13.52
C SER A 598 -12.50 41.67 14.14
N ALA A 599 -11.57 42.20 13.35
CA ALA A 599 -10.41 42.93 13.87
C ALA A 599 -10.72 44.39 14.22
N ILE A 600 -11.81 44.95 13.69
CA ILE A 600 -12.21 46.35 13.87
C ILE A 600 -13.09 46.53 15.11
N ASP A 601 -13.95 45.54 15.41
CA ASP A 601 -14.84 45.55 16.57
C ASP A 601 -14.23 44.77 17.76
N PRO A 602 -13.91 45.43 18.88
CA PRO A 602 -13.37 44.77 20.08
C PRO A 602 -14.25 43.63 20.60
N ALA A 603 -15.59 43.77 20.55
CA ALA A 603 -16.49 42.73 21.07
C ALA A 603 -16.42 41.46 20.20
N THR A 604 -16.45 41.62 18.87
CA THR A 604 -16.30 40.50 17.94
C THR A 604 -14.91 39.88 18.02
N ARG A 605 -13.84 40.67 18.18
CA ARG A 605 -12.47 40.19 18.39
C ARG A 605 -12.42 39.26 19.60
N ASP A 606 -12.87 39.75 20.76
CA ASP A 606 -12.79 39.01 22.02
C ASP A 606 -13.64 37.74 21.96
N ALA A 607 -14.78 37.77 21.25
CA ALA A 607 -15.60 36.59 20.99
C ALA A 607 -14.87 35.51 20.13
N VAL A 608 -14.08 35.90 19.14
CA VAL A 608 -13.28 34.96 18.33
C VAL A 608 -12.19 34.30 19.17
N GLU A 609 -11.48 35.09 19.99
CA GLU A 609 -10.41 34.58 20.85
C GLU A 609 -10.94 33.67 21.96
N SER A 610 -12.08 34.01 22.55
CA SER A 610 -12.78 33.15 23.51
C SER A 610 -13.14 31.82 22.87
N ARG A 611 -13.78 31.83 21.68
CA ARG A 611 -14.15 30.60 20.96
C ARG A 611 -12.94 29.73 20.58
N PHE A 612 -11.81 30.36 20.26
CA PHE A 612 -10.56 29.62 20.04
C PHE A 612 -10.09 28.93 21.34
N GLY A 613 -10.14 29.63 22.46
CA GLY A 613 -9.83 29.06 23.78
C GLY A 613 -10.76 27.90 24.14
N ASP A 614 -12.07 28.06 23.94
CA ASP A 614 -13.07 27.02 24.21
C ASP A 614 -12.87 25.79 23.31
N LEU A 615 -12.51 26.01 22.04
CA LEU A 615 -12.16 24.93 21.12
C LEU A 615 -10.88 24.22 21.56
N ALA A 616 -9.86 24.97 22.01
CA ALA A 616 -8.63 24.39 22.52
C ALA A 616 -8.88 23.54 23.77
N ASP A 617 -9.72 24.01 24.71
CA ASP A 617 -10.18 23.22 25.86
C ASP A 617 -10.86 21.94 25.43
N MET A 618 -11.87 22.06 24.56
CA MET A 618 -12.63 20.91 24.11
C MET A 618 -11.75 19.85 23.43
N VAL A 619 -10.75 20.28 22.67
CA VAL A 619 -9.89 19.38 21.90
C VAL A 619 -8.81 18.73 22.77
N PHE A 620 -8.17 19.48 23.67
CA PHE A 620 -7.03 18.99 24.46
C PHE A 620 -7.40 18.49 25.87
N ALA A 621 -8.41 19.08 26.53
CA ALA A 621 -8.84 18.65 27.86
C ALA A 621 -9.67 17.35 27.80
N ASN A 622 -10.53 17.17 26.79
CA ASN A 622 -11.26 15.91 26.60
C ASN A 622 -10.35 14.77 26.16
N ALA A 623 -9.29 15.06 25.38
CA ALA A 623 -8.32 14.05 24.97
C ALA A 623 -7.56 13.46 26.18
N ALA A 624 -7.25 14.27 27.19
CA ALA A 624 -6.62 13.82 28.43
C ALA A 624 -7.52 12.88 29.24
N ASN A 625 -8.83 13.12 29.25
CA ASN A 625 -9.79 12.26 29.96
C ASN A 625 -9.99 10.90 29.27
N THR A 626 -10.00 10.85 27.93
CA THR A 626 -10.06 9.57 27.19
C THR A 626 -8.76 8.76 27.31
N ALA A 627 -7.60 9.41 27.39
CA ALA A 627 -6.33 8.70 27.58
C ALA A 627 -6.25 8.03 28.96
N HIS A 628 -6.84 8.63 30.00
CA HIS A 628 -6.88 8.03 31.34
C HIS A 628 -7.75 6.76 31.39
N THR A 629 -8.90 6.74 30.71
CA THR A 629 -9.78 5.56 30.67
C THR A 629 -9.19 4.38 29.91
N ASP A 630 -8.41 4.61 28.85
CA ASP A 630 -7.73 3.53 28.10
C ASP A 630 -6.55 2.95 28.91
N THR A 631 -5.84 3.79 29.68
CA THR A 631 -4.72 3.33 30.52
C THR A 631 -5.20 2.49 31.71
N ASP A 632 -6.34 2.84 32.31
CA ASP A 632 -6.93 2.05 33.41
C ASP A 632 -7.49 0.70 32.93
N ALA A 633 -7.96 0.62 31.68
CA ALA A 633 -8.38 -0.64 31.05
C ALA A 633 -7.18 -1.57 30.75
N ASP A 634 -6.04 -1.01 30.31
CA ASP A 634 -4.81 -1.77 30.06
C ASP A 634 -4.21 -2.37 31.35
N VAL A 635 -4.26 -1.64 32.47
CA VAL A 635 -3.80 -2.16 33.78
C VAL A 635 -4.73 -3.27 34.30
N ALA A 636 -6.03 -3.21 34.00
CA ALA A 636 -7.00 -4.25 34.36
C ALA A 636 -6.86 -5.52 33.50
N ALA A 637 -6.48 -5.39 32.22
CA ALA A 637 -6.23 -6.53 31.33
C ALA A 637 -4.95 -7.30 31.71
N ASP A 638 -3.89 -6.59 32.09
CA ASP A 638 -2.59 -7.19 32.46
C ASP A 638 -2.67 -7.94 33.81
N THR A 639 -3.50 -7.45 34.74
CA THR A 639 -3.77 -8.14 36.01
C THR A 639 -4.67 -9.39 35.87
N SER A 640 -5.56 -9.41 34.87
CA SER A 640 -6.38 -10.58 34.51
C SER A 640 -5.56 -11.71 33.88
N ALA A 641 -4.55 -11.38 33.05
CA ALA A 641 -3.65 -12.36 32.43
C ALA A 641 -2.74 -13.05 33.47
N ALA A 642 -2.28 -12.31 34.48
CA ALA A 642 -1.43 -12.85 35.55
C ALA A 642 -2.13 -13.87 36.46
N HIS A 643 -3.47 -13.90 36.52
CA HIS A 643 -4.23 -14.78 37.42
C HIS A 643 -4.66 -16.13 36.81
N ARG A 644 -4.41 -16.39 35.52
CA ARG A 644 -4.79 -17.65 34.85
C ARG A 644 -3.68 -18.69 34.68
N ALA A 645 -2.50 -18.47 35.26
CA ALA A 645 -1.36 -19.38 35.12
C ALA A 645 -1.01 -20.15 36.41
N ARG A 646 -1.90 -21.01 36.92
CA ARG A 646 -1.52 -22.17 37.76
C ARG A 646 -2.52 -23.34 37.62
N PRO A 647 -2.14 -24.47 37.02
CA PRO A 647 -2.77 -25.76 37.32
C PRO A 647 -1.87 -26.58 38.26
N GLY A 648 -2.43 -26.93 39.42
CA GLY A 648 -1.83 -27.88 40.35
C GLY A 648 -1.88 -29.31 39.79
N GLY A 649 -0.72 -29.97 39.74
CA GLY A 649 -0.60 -31.37 39.36
C GLY A 649 -0.86 -32.29 40.55
N ALA A 650 -2.01 -32.97 40.57
CA ALA A 650 -2.26 -34.12 41.44
C ALA A 650 -1.83 -35.42 40.72
N ARG A 651 -0.74 -36.04 41.20
CA ARG A 651 -0.29 -37.37 40.78
C ARG A 651 -1.23 -38.45 41.34
N ARG A 652 -1.90 -39.21 40.47
CA ARG A 652 -2.47 -40.52 40.79
C ARG A 652 -1.49 -41.62 40.39
N THR A 653 -1.01 -42.37 41.37
CA THR A 653 -0.28 -43.62 41.18
C THR A 653 -1.27 -44.77 40.96
N ARG A 654 -1.01 -45.65 39.97
CA ARG A 654 -1.66 -46.96 39.82
C ARG A 654 -0.68 -48.06 40.27
N PRO A 655 -1.13 -49.08 41.01
CA PRO A 655 -0.26 -50.16 41.44
C PRO A 655 -0.16 -51.27 40.39
N VAL A 656 1.01 -51.87 40.32
CA VAL A 656 1.32 -53.12 39.60
C VAL A 656 1.06 -54.27 40.56
N GLY A 657 0.21 -55.23 40.16
CA GLY A 657 0.09 -56.53 40.82
C GLY A 657 0.72 -57.62 39.93
N PRO A 658 1.41 -58.63 40.50
CA PRO A 658 2.00 -59.72 39.74
C PRO A 658 1.00 -60.84 39.47
N ARG A 659 1.10 -61.47 38.30
CA ARG A 659 0.51 -62.79 38.02
C ARG A 659 1.45 -63.86 38.53
N VAL A 660 0.95 -64.90 39.20
CA VAL A 660 1.10 -66.33 38.79
C VAL A 660 -0.01 -67.17 39.45
N ALA A 661 -0.89 -67.74 38.61
CA ALA A 661 -1.45 -69.10 38.58
C ALA A 661 -2.66 -69.09 37.65
#